data_AF-A0A6A6IVL7-F1
#
_entry.id   AF-A0A6A6IVL7-F1
#
_cell.length_a   1.000
_cell.length_b   1.000
_cell.length_c   1.000
_cell.angle_alpha   90.00
_cell.angle_beta   90.00
_cell.angle_gamma   90.00
#
_symmetry.space_group_name_H-M   'P 1'
#
loop_
_entity.id
_entity.type
_entity.pdbx_description
1 polymer ?
#
loop_
_entity_poly.entity_id
_entity_poly.type
_entity_poly.pdbx_seq_one_letter_code
_entity_poly.pdbx_strand_id
1 'polypeptide(L)'
;MSVESSSDALLKDILEGMNALRKENAQLASAIDEINGRVNMLAGVKQLKDEAKSEAANGASGQKAKDAESEKTVEAVSQQYEQAPAIIDAAPRRTSVSKTSKIILTSYPGQAGVDPLPMDWGAKDPAVRGPVVVSRHPSTIRRRNAIGAHGGSYSIYHALAVASKNLDVDHKPDFTNTEPAANIGPFPQWSDKKKIVAMDPFGHLAPWLYKDIVQKDDVEIRPTIAITKAHMKLPELETSVQKGRLVPDGKICLNATGELAVTKVAVEPVWYLPGVAERFGIDEGTLRRALFEETGGSYPELITRHDIKLFLPPIGGLTVYIFGDPAKMADPNVRLALRVHDECNGSDVFGSDICTCRPYLIFGVEEAVKEAQKGGSGVVIYFRKEGRALGEVTKYLVYNARKRGEDRASEYFKRTENIAGVKDMRFQALMPDILHWLGITKIDRMLSMSNMKHDAIVEQGIPIHERIPIPEEMIPEDSRVEIDAKIQAGYFTTGHVMTMEELANVKGRGWEDIDGRLKVGSFRWFWTGRGVGWKVADIPVAIVALRRPPPFVAIMAVGKNKRLSKGKKGLKKKTDTFAKKDWYNVKAPGTFQIRDVGKTLVNRTTGLKNANDSLKGRIFEVSLADLQKDEDHAFRKVKLRVDEVQGKNCLTNFHGLDFTSDKLRSLVRKWQTLIEANVVVKTTDDYLLRLFAIAFTKRRPNQIKKTTYAASSQIRLIRKKMVEIMTREASSCSLAQLTQKLIPEVIGREIEKSTQGIYPLQNVHVRKVKLLKAPKFDLGALLGLHGESSQDDSGQKVEREFKEQVLENV
;
A
#
# COMPACT_ATOMS: atom_id res chain seq x y z
N MET A 1 9.85 22.70 64.41
CA MET A 1 9.68 23.97 63.67
C MET A 1 10.48 23.94 62.36
N SER A 2 10.13 23.07 61.40
CA SER A 2 10.94 22.92 60.17
C SER A 2 10.16 22.49 58.93
N VAL A 3 8.83 22.69 58.91
CA VAL A 3 7.98 22.36 57.75
C VAL A 3 7.51 23.60 56.98
N GLU A 4 7.51 24.79 57.60
CA GLU A 4 7.03 26.03 56.96
C GLU A 4 8.01 26.65 55.94
N SER A 5 9.31 26.32 55.98
CA SER A 5 10.31 26.98 55.10
C SER A 5 10.33 26.50 53.63
N SER A 6 9.81 25.29 53.36
CA SER A 6 9.88 24.68 52.02
C SER A 6 8.74 25.16 51.09
N SER A 7 7.55 25.37 51.65
CA SER A 7 6.39 25.90 50.93
C SER A 7 6.58 27.35 50.49
N ASP A 8 7.21 28.18 51.34
CA ASP A 8 7.45 29.59 51.03
C ASP A 8 8.51 29.77 49.94
N ALA A 9 9.53 28.91 49.88
CA ALA A 9 10.52 28.92 48.81
C ALA A 9 9.89 28.58 47.45
N LEU A 10 9.01 27.58 47.43
CA LEU A 10 8.34 27.11 46.20
C LEU A 10 7.30 28.14 45.71
N LEU A 11 6.60 28.81 46.62
CA LEU A 11 5.72 29.94 46.30
C LEU A 11 6.49 31.13 45.72
N LYS A 12 7.71 31.39 46.22
CA LYS A 12 8.56 32.47 45.73
C LYS A 12 9.07 32.21 44.31
N ASP A 13 9.49 30.97 44.02
CA ASP A 13 9.90 30.54 42.68
C ASP A 13 8.73 30.60 41.67
N ILE A 14 7.53 30.21 42.08
CA ILE A 14 6.32 30.33 41.25
C ILE A 14 6.00 31.81 40.97
N LEU A 15 6.13 32.68 41.98
CA LEU A 15 5.86 34.11 41.83
C LEU A 15 6.88 34.80 40.91
N GLU A 16 8.15 34.43 41.01
CA GLU A 16 9.19 34.89 40.07
C GLU A 16 8.93 34.39 38.65
N GLY A 17 8.54 33.13 38.47
CA GLY A 17 8.16 32.58 37.17
C GLY A 17 6.94 33.28 36.55
N MET A 18 5.92 33.60 37.35
CA MET A 18 4.74 34.35 36.89
C MET A 18 5.07 35.79 36.51
N ASN A 19 5.98 36.45 37.24
CA ASN A 19 6.43 37.81 36.93
C ASN A 19 7.28 37.85 35.65
N ALA A 20 8.11 36.83 35.42
CA ALA A 20 8.86 36.68 34.17
C ALA A 20 7.92 36.49 32.96
N LEU A 21 6.93 35.60 33.08
CA LEU A 21 5.92 35.38 32.03
C LEU A 21 5.10 36.65 31.74
N ARG A 22 4.76 37.44 32.77
CA ARG A 22 4.06 38.71 32.59
C ARG A 22 4.92 39.73 31.83
N LYS A 23 6.22 39.77 32.10
CA LYS A 23 7.17 40.66 31.42
C LYS A 23 7.40 40.25 29.96
N GLU A 24 7.51 38.95 29.68
CA GLU A 24 7.61 38.41 28.32
C GLU A 24 6.32 38.67 27.51
N ASN A 25 5.14 38.49 28.10
CA ASN A 25 3.88 38.81 27.44
C ASN A 25 3.74 40.31 27.15
N ALA A 26 4.24 41.19 28.02
CA ALA A 26 4.26 42.63 27.76
C ALA A 26 5.21 43.00 26.60
N GLN A 27 6.38 42.36 26.53
CA GLN A 27 7.31 42.52 25.40
C GLN A 27 6.73 42.00 24.09
N LEU A 28 6.02 40.86 24.13
CA LEU A 28 5.36 40.29 22.97
C LEU A 28 4.23 41.19 22.45
N ALA A 29 3.45 41.79 23.37
CA ALA A 29 2.41 42.77 23.01
C ALA A 29 3.01 44.01 22.34
N SER A 30 4.12 44.55 22.90
CA SER A 30 4.84 45.68 22.28
C SER A 30 5.38 45.33 20.88
N ALA A 31 5.90 44.12 20.69
CA ALA A 31 6.38 43.66 19.38
C ALA A 31 5.23 43.47 18.37
N ILE A 32 4.06 43.00 18.83
CA ILE A 32 2.86 42.88 17.99
C ILE A 32 2.35 44.27 17.57
N ASP A 33 2.37 45.25 18.48
CA ASP A 33 1.98 46.63 18.17
C ASP A 33 2.95 47.28 17.17
N GLU A 34 4.26 47.03 17.29
CA GLU A 34 5.25 47.47 16.28
C GLU A 34 5.01 46.83 14.91
N ILE A 35 4.68 45.52 14.88
CA ILE A 35 4.36 44.82 13.63
C ILE A 35 3.06 45.35 13.02
N ASN A 36 2.02 45.57 13.81
CA ASN A 36 0.76 46.15 13.35
C ASN A 36 0.97 47.58 12.82
N GLY A 37 1.83 48.37 13.46
CA GLY A 37 2.27 49.67 12.95
C GLY A 37 2.92 49.57 11.58
N ARG A 38 3.85 48.63 11.39
CA ARG A 38 4.49 48.38 10.08
C ARG A 38 3.52 47.89 9.02
N VAL A 39 2.56 47.03 9.38
CA VAL A 39 1.53 46.53 8.47
C VAL A 39 0.59 47.65 8.02
N ASN A 40 0.17 48.52 8.94
CA ASN A 40 -0.69 49.67 8.62
C ASN A 40 0.04 50.70 7.75
N MET A 41 1.33 50.94 8.00
CA MET A 41 2.16 51.79 7.14
C MET A 41 2.32 51.21 5.74
N LEU A 42 2.57 49.90 5.61
CA LEU A 42 2.65 49.21 4.31
C LEU A 42 1.30 49.19 3.58
N ALA A 43 0.19 49.09 4.31
CA ALA A 43 -1.15 49.19 3.74
C ALA A 43 -1.45 50.60 3.22
N GLY A 44 -1.03 51.65 3.95
CA GLY A 44 -1.11 53.03 3.49
C GLY A 44 -0.26 53.30 2.25
N VAL A 45 0.98 52.78 2.21
CA VAL A 45 1.85 52.86 1.02
C VAL A 45 1.22 52.13 -0.17
N LYS A 46 0.52 51.02 0.06
CA LYS A 46 -0.19 50.29 -0.99
C LYS A 46 -1.42 51.06 -1.49
N GLN A 47 -2.19 51.70 -0.60
CA GLN A 47 -3.32 52.56 -0.97
C GLN A 47 -2.86 53.74 -1.83
N LEU A 48 -1.79 54.44 -1.42
CA LEU A 48 -1.20 55.54 -2.21
C LEU A 48 -0.69 55.07 -3.58
N LYS A 49 -0.16 53.85 -3.67
CA LYS A 49 0.31 53.26 -4.93
C LYS A 49 -0.82 52.79 -5.85
N ASP A 50 -1.94 52.36 -5.26
CA ASP A 50 -3.15 51.98 -5.98
C ASP A 50 -3.95 53.23 -6.42
N GLU A 51 -3.91 54.34 -5.66
CA GLU A 51 -4.44 55.66 -6.04
C GLU A 51 -3.61 56.31 -7.16
N ALA A 52 -2.27 56.28 -7.07
CA ALA A 52 -1.41 56.74 -8.16
C ALA A 52 -1.60 55.94 -9.48
N LYS A 53 -1.98 54.65 -9.36
CA LYS A 53 -2.33 53.81 -10.53
C LYS A 53 -3.71 54.09 -11.09
N SER A 54 -4.67 54.51 -10.25
CA SER A 54 -6.03 54.84 -10.71
C SER A 54 -6.09 56.21 -11.38
N GLU A 55 -5.28 57.18 -10.94
CA GLU A 55 -5.10 58.47 -11.60
C GLU A 55 -4.38 58.35 -12.95
N ALA A 56 -3.39 57.45 -13.07
CA ALA A 56 -2.71 57.18 -14.34
C ALA A 56 -3.61 56.48 -15.39
N ALA A 57 -4.73 55.88 -14.97
CA ALA A 57 -5.67 55.20 -15.86
C ALA A 57 -6.79 56.11 -16.41
N ASN A 58 -7.01 57.29 -15.81
CA ASN A 58 -8.08 58.22 -16.15
C ASN A 58 -7.54 59.65 -16.35
N GLY A 59 -6.83 59.92 -17.45
CA GLY A 59 -6.37 61.28 -17.72
C GLY A 59 -5.53 61.44 -18.98
N ALA A 60 -6.18 61.51 -20.15
CA ALA A 60 -5.58 62.08 -21.34
C ALA A 60 -5.71 63.61 -21.29
N SER A 61 -4.59 64.32 -21.08
CA SER A 61 -4.22 65.64 -21.63
C SER A 61 -3.38 66.50 -20.66
N GLY A 62 -2.17 66.83 -21.11
CA GLY A 62 -1.41 68.07 -20.83
C GLY A 62 -1.11 68.50 -19.39
N GLN A 63 0.14 68.30 -18.93
CA GLN A 63 1.09 69.35 -18.49
C GLN A 63 2.34 68.73 -17.84
N LYS A 64 3.48 68.78 -18.55
CA LYS A 64 4.82 68.47 -18.02
C LYS A 64 5.29 69.64 -17.15
N ALA A 65 5.24 69.51 -15.82
CA ALA A 65 6.03 70.35 -14.90
C ALA A 65 6.06 69.93 -13.41
N LYS A 66 5.35 68.88 -12.95
CA LYS A 66 5.25 68.58 -11.50
C LYS A 66 5.75 67.21 -11.04
N ASP A 67 6.34 66.40 -11.92
CA ASP A 67 6.74 65.02 -11.59
C ASP A 67 8.14 64.90 -10.95
N ALA A 68 8.95 65.96 -10.94
CA ALA A 68 10.35 65.90 -10.48
C ALA A 68 10.54 66.07 -8.95
N GLU A 69 9.50 66.48 -8.22
CA GLU A 69 9.59 66.81 -6.78
C GLU A 69 9.04 65.67 -5.90
N SER A 70 8.10 64.86 -6.42
CA SER A 70 7.55 63.68 -5.74
C SER A 70 8.50 62.48 -5.77
N GLU A 71 9.24 62.25 -6.87
CA GLU A 71 10.23 61.16 -6.97
C GLU A 71 11.42 61.35 -6.00
N LYS A 72 11.88 62.59 -5.79
CA LYS A 72 12.97 62.90 -4.84
C LYS A 72 12.60 62.65 -3.38
N THR A 73 11.32 62.76 -3.04
CA THR A 73 10.83 62.57 -1.67
C THR A 73 10.71 61.07 -1.32
N VAL A 74 10.47 60.21 -2.33
CA VAL A 74 10.38 58.76 -2.15
C VAL A 74 11.78 58.11 -2.12
N GLU A 75 12.74 58.62 -2.88
CA GLU A 75 14.15 58.16 -2.82
C GLU A 75 14.85 58.55 -1.50
N ALA A 76 14.55 59.73 -0.96
CA ALA A 76 15.14 60.20 0.32
C ALA A 76 14.70 59.36 1.54
N VAL A 77 13.48 58.82 1.53
CA VAL A 77 12.97 57.98 2.63
C VAL A 77 13.50 56.53 2.54
N SER A 78 13.76 56.04 1.33
CA SER A 78 14.34 54.69 1.13
C SER A 78 15.83 54.62 1.50
N GLN A 79 16.60 55.70 1.38
CA GLN A 79 18.03 55.72 1.71
C GLN A 79 18.33 55.83 3.23
N GLN A 80 17.35 56.21 4.05
CA GLN A 80 17.53 56.33 5.51
C GLN A 80 17.51 55.00 6.27
N TYR A 81 17.22 53.88 5.61
CA TYR A 81 17.07 52.56 6.28
C TYR A 81 18.03 51.46 5.77
N GLU A 82 19.09 51.82 5.02
CA GLU A 82 20.18 50.91 4.65
C GLU A 82 21.47 51.24 5.43
N GLN A 83 21.48 50.98 6.74
CA GLN A 83 22.74 50.82 7.49
C GLN A 83 22.68 49.55 8.34
N ALA A 84 23.45 48.55 7.92
CA ALA A 84 23.67 47.31 8.66
C ALA A 84 24.56 47.58 9.89
N PRO A 85 24.26 47.01 11.08
CA PRO A 85 25.13 47.16 12.23
C PRO A 85 26.43 46.35 12.09
N ALA A 86 27.50 46.92 12.64
CA ALA A 86 28.88 46.45 12.58
C ALA A 86 29.12 45.10 13.27
N ILE A 87 30.11 44.39 12.73
CA ILE A 87 30.63 43.07 13.12
C ILE A 87 31.23 43.11 14.53
N ILE A 88 30.82 42.18 15.40
CA ILE A 88 31.51 41.87 16.67
C ILE A 88 32.05 40.45 16.58
N ASP A 89 33.33 40.30 16.93
CA ASP A 89 34.19 39.12 16.83
C ASP A 89 33.56 37.78 17.24
N ALA A 90 33.74 36.77 16.39
CA ALA A 90 33.38 35.38 16.66
C ALA A 90 34.65 34.50 16.80
N ALA A 91 34.80 33.87 17.96
CA ALA A 91 35.74 32.76 18.18
C ALA A 91 35.38 31.55 17.29
N PRO A 92 36.35 30.68 16.91
CA PRO A 92 36.18 29.76 15.80
C PRO A 92 35.29 28.58 16.17
N ARG A 93 34.09 28.51 15.58
CA ARG A 93 33.24 27.32 15.62
C ARG A 93 33.48 26.44 14.39
N ARG A 94 33.71 25.17 14.69
CA ARG A 94 33.95 24.03 13.79
C ARG A 94 33.01 24.02 12.58
N THR A 95 33.60 23.83 11.40
CA THR A 95 32.93 23.66 10.11
C THR A 95 32.02 22.44 10.10
N SER A 96 30.70 22.65 10.09
CA SER A 96 29.72 21.66 9.64
C SER A 96 29.10 22.13 8.32
N VAL A 97 29.36 21.40 7.25
CA VAL A 97 28.71 21.60 5.95
C VAL A 97 27.27 21.10 6.08
N SER A 98 26.38 21.99 6.51
CA SER A 98 24.92 21.80 6.43
C SER A 98 24.34 22.88 5.53
N LYS A 99 24.40 22.67 4.21
CA LYS A 99 23.52 23.37 3.26
C LYS A 99 22.11 22.81 3.41
N THR A 100 21.39 23.24 4.45
CA THR A 100 19.92 23.16 4.47
C THR A 100 19.39 24.38 3.72
N SER A 101 19.32 24.27 2.39
CA SER A 101 18.55 25.20 1.57
C SER A 101 17.10 25.19 2.05
N LYS A 102 16.49 26.38 2.21
CA LYS A 102 15.04 26.55 2.41
C LYS A 102 14.28 25.55 1.53
N ILE A 103 13.55 24.61 2.14
CA ILE A 103 12.64 23.73 1.40
C ILE A 103 11.48 24.61 0.94
N ILE A 104 11.42 24.89 -0.37
CA ILE A 104 10.30 25.60 -0.97
C ILE A 104 9.11 24.64 -0.99
N LEU A 105 8.25 24.75 0.02
CA LEU A 105 7.12 23.83 0.23
C LEU A 105 5.92 24.09 -0.71
N THR A 106 5.89 25.21 -1.44
CA THR A 106 4.89 25.49 -2.49
C THR A 106 5.40 26.54 -3.49
N SER A 107 4.84 26.50 -4.70
CA SER A 107 4.81 27.64 -5.63
C SER A 107 3.96 28.76 -5.02
N TYR A 108 4.54 29.61 -4.17
CA TYR A 108 3.85 30.84 -3.76
C TYR A 108 3.54 31.71 -4.99
N PRO A 109 2.49 32.56 -4.96
CA PRO A 109 2.14 33.54 -6.01
C PRO A 109 3.19 34.65 -6.25
N GLY A 110 4.45 34.39 -5.90
CA GLY A 110 5.58 35.31 -5.98
C GLY A 110 6.85 34.65 -6.53
N GLN A 111 6.76 33.59 -7.35
CA GLN A 111 7.88 33.21 -8.22
C GLN A 111 8.08 34.30 -9.29
N ALA A 112 8.74 35.39 -8.92
CA ALA A 112 9.28 36.32 -9.90
C ALA A 112 10.33 35.57 -10.75
N GLY A 113 10.05 35.39 -12.05
CA GLY A 113 10.95 34.75 -13.02
C GLY A 113 10.67 33.28 -13.33
N VAL A 114 9.41 32.86 -13.49
CA VAL A 114 9.06 31.56 -14.10
C VAL A 114 9.23 31.67 -15.62
N ASP A 115 10.01 30.77 -16.21
CA ASP A 115 10.35 30.77 -17.63
C ASP A 115 10.39 29.31 -18.14
N PRO A 116 9.21 28.65 -18.27
CA PRO A 116 9.15 27.25 -18.65
C PRO A 116 9.52 27.09 -20.12
N LEU A 117 10.14 25.96 -20.49
CA LEU A 117 10.42 25.66 -21.89
C LEU A 117 9.12 25.63 -22.72
N PRO A 118 9.06 26.37 -23.84
CA PRO A 118 7.87 26.42 -24.69
C PRO A 118 7.56 25.03 -25.25
N MET A 119 6.28 24.72 -25.35
CA MET A 119 5.80 23.42 -25.81
C MET A 119 4.39 23.56 -26.40
N ASP A 120 4.20 23.04 -27.62
CA ASP A 120 2.87 22.81 -28.20
C ASP A 120 2.65 21.31 -28.40
N TRP A 121 1.83 20.69 -27.53
CA TRP A 121 1.52 19.26 -27.61
C TRP A 121 0.96 18.90 -29.00
N GLY A 122 1.38 17.81 -29.64
CA GLY A 122 0.89 17.45 -30.98
C GLY A 122 1.43 18.28 -32.15
N ALA A 123 2.34 19.24 -31.94
CA ALA A 123 3.09 19.80 -33.06
C ALA A 123 3.92 18.69 -33.76
N LYS A 124 3.93 18.70 -35.10
CA LYS A 124 4.64 17.70 -35.91
C LYS A 124 6.16 17.88 -35.87
N ASP A 125 6.61 19.13 -35.87
CA ASP A 125 8.03 19.48 -35.76
C ASP A 125 8.49 19.33 -34.30
N PRO A 126 9.50 18.48 -34.01
CA PRO A 126 10.06 18.33 -32.67
C PRO A 126 10.49 19.66 -32.03
N ALA A 127 11.05 20.59 -32.81
CA ALA A 127 11.53 21.87 -32.27
C ALA A 127 10.39 22.72 -31.69
N VAL A 128 9.24 22.75 -32.37
CA VAL A 128 8.03 23.46 -31.92
C VAL A 128 7.29 22.65 -30.84
N ARG A 129 7.29 21.32 -30.96
CA ARG A 129 6.69 20.40 -29.99
C ARG A 129 7.35 20.54 -28.62
N GLY A 130 8.66 20.71 -28.57
CA GLY A 130 9.44 20.90 -27.34
C GLY A 130 9.60 19.64 -26.47
N PRO A 131 10.64 19.58 -25.62
CA PRO A 131 10.91 18.45 -24.73
C PRO A 131 10.04 18.43 -23.50
N VAL A 132 9.75 17.24 -22.97
CA VAL A 132 9.11 17.05 -21.67
C VAL A 132 10.15 17.18 -20.55
N VAL A 133 10.01 18.19 -19.68
CA VAL A 133 11.00 18.53 -18.64
C VAL A 133 10.33 18.71 -17.27
N VAL A 134 10.72 17.86 -16.31
CA VAL A 134 10.23 17.89 -14.91
C VAL A 134 11.24 18.48 -13.92
N SER A 135 12.32 19.12 -14.40
CA SER A 135 13.53 19.52 -13.65
C SER A 135 13.40 19.67 -12.13
N ARG A 136 14.39 19.14 -11.39
CA ARG A 136 14.44 19.12 -9.92
C ARG A 136 15.53 20.01 -9.32
N HIS A 137 16.50 20.45 -10.12
CA HIS A 137 17.65 21.20 -9.61
C HIS A 137 17.27 22.68 -9.39
N PRO A 138 17.72 23.34 -8.30
CA PRO A 138 17.36 24.74 -8.02
C PRO A 138 17.64 25.72 -9.16
N SER A 139 18.69 25.49 -9.96
CA SER A 139 19.01 26.35 -11.12
C SER A 139 18.05 26.17 -12.30
N THR A 140 17.51 24.97 -12.51
CA THR A 140 16.71 24.62 -13.69
C THR A 140 15.23 24.36 -13.38
N ILE A 141 14.83 24.41 -12.10
CA ILE A 141 13.43 24.25 -11.65
C ILE A 141 12.47 25.22 -12.36
N ARG A 142 12.96 26.41 -12.74
CA ARG A 142 12.19 27.45 -13.44
C ARG A 142 11.87 27.08 -14.90
N ARG A 143 12.67 26.20 -15.51
CA ARG A 143 12.58 25.75 -16.91
C ARG A 143 11.63 24.56 -17.11
N ARG A 144 11.10 23.97 -16.03
CA ARG A 144 10.21 22.79 -16.10
C ARG A 144 8.87 23.13 -16.76
N ASN A 145 8.38 22.22 -17.60
CA ASN A 145 7.08 22.33 -18.28
C ASN A 145 6.18 21.11 -18.04
N ALA A 146 6.54 20.24 -17.08
CA ALA A 146 5.75 19.11 -16.65
C ALA A 146 5.76 18.94 -15.13
N ILE A 147 4.64 18.46 -14.57
CA ILE A 147 4.46 18.13 -13.15
C ILE A 147 4.91 16.68 -12.93
N GLY A 148 5.51 16.38 -11.78
CA GLY A 148 5.85 15.02 -11.38
C GLY A 148 7.32 14.68 -11.59
N ALA A 149 7.60 13.46 -12.05
CA ALA A 149 8.94 12.90 -12.03
C ALA A 149 9.13 11.80 -13.09
N HIS A 150 10.31 11.77 -13.73
CA HIS A 150 10.76 10.60 -14.49
C HIS A 150 10.93 9.37 -13.58
N GLY A 151 10.79 8.18 -14.15
CA GLY A 151 10.89 6.90 -13.43
C GLY A 151 9.54 6.34 -13.00
N GLY A 152 8.42 7.03 -13.27
CA GLY A 152 7.08 6.63 -12.83
C GLY A 152 7.04 6.29 -11.33
N SER A 153 6.55 5.09 -10.99
CA SER A 153 6.53 4.58 -9.62
C SER A 153 7.91 4.38 -8.97
N TYR A 154 9.00 4.33 -9.75
CA TYR A 154 10.37 4.20 -9.26
C TYR A 154 11.01 5.54 -8.85
N SER A 155 10.37 6.67 -9.15
CA SER A 155 10.84 8.00 -8.77
C SER A 155 11.08 8.16 -7.27
N ILE A 156 10.30 7.47 -6.43
CA ILE A 156 10.48 7.46 -4.97
C ILE A 156 11.77 6.75 -4.57
N TYR A 157 12.14 5.65 -5.23
CA TYR A 157 13.42 4.98 -4.98
C TYR A 157 14.61 5.83 -5.43
N HIS A 158 14.47 6.56 -6.55
CA HIS A 158 15.47 7.54 -6.95
C HIS A 158 15.63 8.64 -5.88
N ALA A 159 14.53 9.13 -5.30
CA ALA A 159 14.60 10.10 -4.22
C ALA A 159 15.29 9.54 -2.97
N LEU A 160 15.01 8.28 -2.61
CA LEU A 160 15.70 7.59 -1.51
C LEU A 160 17.20 7.42 -1.79
N ALA A 161 17.59 7.06 -3.02
CA ALA A 161 19.00 6.92 -3.40
C ALA A 161 19.76 8.24 -3.28
N VAL A 162 19.14 9.35 -3.68
CA VAL A 162 19.71 10.69 -3.49
C VAL A 162 19.81 11.04 -2.00
N ALA A 163 18.74 10.82 -1.22
CA ALA A 163 18.74 11.10 0.21
C ALA A 163 19.76 10.26 0.99
N SER A 164 19.98 9.01 0.59
CA SER A 164 20.98 8.12 1.16
C SER A 164 22.39 8.34 0.61
N LYS A 165 22.60 9.34 -0.27
CA LYS A 165 23.86 9.65 -0.96
C LYS A 165 24.43 8.50 -1.80
N ASN A 166 23.57 7.59 -2.25
CA ASN A 166 23.92 6.53 -3.22
C ASN A 166 23.87 7.04 -4.66
N LEU A 167 23.22 8.18 -4.90
CA LEU A 167 23.18 8.88 -6.18
C LEU A 167 23.42 10.36 -5.94
N ASP A 168 24.31 10.97 -6.71
CA ASP A 168 24.54 12.41 -6.66
C ASP A 168 23.31 13.18 -7.18
N VAL A 169 22.98 14.31 -6.53
CA VAL A 169 21.88 15.19 -6.95
C VAL A 169 22.17 15.77 -8.33
N ASP A 170 23.44 16.03 -8.62
CA ASP A 170 23.90 16.66 -9.86
C ASP A 170 24.30 15.63 -10.93
N HIS A 171 24.02 14.34 -10.69
CA HIS A 171 24.31 13.30 -11.65
C HIS A 171 23.52 13.51 -12.95
N LYS A 172 24.25 13.71 -14.05
CA LYS A 172 23.69 13.73 -15.40
C LYS A 172 23.83 12.35 -16.04
N PRO A 173 22.73 11.74 -16.51
CA PRO A 173 22.79 10.46 -17.20
C PRO A 173 23.54 10.61 -18.53
N ASP A 174 24.40 9.63 -18.82
CA ASP A 174 25.06 9.49 -20.12
C ASP A 174 24.22 8.56 -21.02
N PHE A 175 23.76 9.09 -22.15
CA PHE A 175 22.94 8.37 -23.12
C PHE A 175 23.72 7.88 -24.35
N THR A 176 25.05 7.94 -24.31
CA THR A 176 25.93 7.43 -25.38
C THR A 176 25.64 5.95 -25.65
N ASN A 177 25.43 5.58 -26.92
CA ASN A 177 25.08 4.22 -27.37
C ASN A 177 23.76 3.65 -26.79
N THR A 178 22.82 4.52 -26.39
CA THR A 178 21.49 4.11 -25.91
C THR A 178 20.38 4.34 -26.94
N GLU A 179 20.73 4.60 -28.21
CA GLU A 179 19.79 4.84 -29.30
C GLU A 179 18.79 3.68 -29.45
N PRO A 180 17.54 3.96 -29.85
CA PRO A 180 16.55 2.92 -30.09
C PRO A 180 17.04 1.82 -31.04
N ALA A 181 16.92 0.56 -30.63
CA ALA A 181 17.35 -0.59 -31.46
C ALA A 181 16.47 -0.85 -32.70
N ALA A 182 15.37 -0.12 -32.84
CA ALA A 182 14.49 -0.14 -34.00
C ALA A 182 13.90 1.26 -34.21
N ASN A 183 13.79 1.67 -35.48
CA ASN A 183 13.14 2.93 -35.85
C ASN A 183 11.62 2.72 -35.90
N ILE A 184 10.88 3.53 -35.15
CA ILE A 184 9.42 3.53 -35.11
C ILE A 184 8.94 4.93 -35.48
N GLY A 185 8.01 5.04 -36.42
CA GLY A 185 7.44 6.32 -36.83
C GLY A 185 8.45 7.28 -37.49
N PRO A 186 8.14 8.60 -37.54
CA PRO A 186 6.92 9.21 -37.02
C PRO A 186 5.67 8.83 -37.84
N PHE A 187 4.55 8.61 -37.15
CA PHE A 187 3.26 8.36 -37.81
C PHE A 187 2.34 9.58 -37.69
N PRO A 188 1.37 9.77 -38.60
CA PRO A 188 0.47 10.94 -38.58
C PRO A 188 -0.28 11.14 -37.24
N GLN A 189 -0.57 10.04 -36.54
CA GLN A 189 -1.26 10.05 -35.25
C GLN A 189 -0.44 10.72 -34.14
N TRP A 190 0.89 10.84 -34.27
CA TRP A 190 1.74 11.49 -33.27
C TRP A 190 1.50 12.99 -33.16
N SER A 191 1.08 13.63 -34.25
CA SER A 191 0.71 15.04 -34.29
C SER A 191 -0.77 15.30 -33.94
N ASP A 192 -1.57 14.27 -33.73
CA ASP A 192 -2.97 14.45 -33.35
C ASP A 192 -3.09 14.57 -31.83
N LYS A 193 -3.41 15.79 -31.35
CA LYS A 193 -3.64 16.15 -29.95
C LYS A 193 -4.67 15.24 -29.26
N LYS A 194 -5.58 14.64 -30.02
CA LYS A 194 -6.65 13.78 -29.49
C LYS A 194 -6.29 12.31 -29.50
N LYS A 195 -5.31 11.85 -30.28
CA LYS A 195 -4.99 10.41 -30.41
C LYS A 195 -4.04 9.94 -29.32
N ILE A 196 -3.00 10.72 -29.03
CA ILE A 196 -1.99 10.38 -28.02
C ILE A 196 -1.99 11.46 -26.93
N VAL A 197 -2.46 11.10 -25.74
CA VAL A 197 -2.63 11.98 -24.58
C VAL A 197 -2.01 11.43 -23.30
N ALA A 198 -1.63 10.15 -23.25
CA ALA A 198 -1.12 9.47 -22.06
C ALA A 198 0.32 8.92 -22.18
N MET A 199 1.01 9.24 -23.29
CA MET A 199 2.44 8.97 -23.49
C MET A 199 3.07 10.06 -24.36
N ASP A 200 4.40 10.18 -24.33
CA ASP A 200 5.13 11.15 -25.15
C ASP A 200 5.53 10.53 -26.51
N PRO A 201 4.98 11.01 -27.65
CA PRO A 201 5.27 10.44 -28.96
C PRO A 201 6.76 10.44 -29.33
N PHE A 202 7.49 11.48 -28.91
CA PHE A 202 8.92 11.64 -29.19
C PHE A 202 9.82 11.09 -28.07
N GLY A 203 9.25 10.42 -27.07
CA GLY A 203 9.93 10.03 -25.84
C GLY A 203 11.13 9.10 -26.00
N HIS A 204 11.20 8.36 -27.11
CA HIS A 204 12.31 7.45 -27.45
C HIS A 204 13.48 8.14 -28.13
N LEU A 205 13.29 9.36 -28.64
CA LEU A 205 14.32 10.16 -29.31
C LEU A 205 14.69 11.42 -28.54
N ALA A 206 14.03 11.69 -27.41
CA ALA A 206 14.14 12.95 -26.68
C ALA A 206 15.59 13.39 -26.36
N PRO A 207 16.50 12.52 -25.85
CA PRO A 207 17.88 12.92 -25.59
C PRO A 207 18.65 13.40 -26.84
N TRP A 208 18.34 12.86 -28.01
CA TRP A 208 19.03 13.17 -29.26
C TRP A 208 18.39 14.35 -29.99
N LEU A 209 17.06 14.42 -30.02
CA LEU A 209 16.32 15.53 -30.66
C LEU A 209 16.56 16.87 -29.96
N TYR A 210 16.76 16.84 -28.64
CA TYR A 210 16.87 18.05 -27.83
C TYR A 210 18.26 18.26 -27.24
N LYS A 211 19.29 17.65 -27.83
CA LYS A 211 20.68 17.73 -27.37
C LYS A 211 21.16 19.18 -27.20
N ASP A 212 20.79 20.06 -28.14
CA ASP A 212 21.16 21.47 -28.10
C ASP A 212 20.53 22.20 -26.91
N ILE A 213 19.29 21.85 -26.55
CA ILE A 213 18.57 22.41 -25.39
C ILE A 213 19.21 21.91 -24.09
N VAL A 214 19.57 20.63 -24.01
CA VAL A 214 20.28 20.06 -22.85
C VAL A 214 21.59 20.80 -22.59
N GLN A 215 22.36 21.10 -23.65
CA GLN A 215 23.64 21.77 -23.53
C GLN A 215 23.52 23.27 -23.24
N LYS A 216 22.59 23.96 -23.91
CA LYS A 216 22.43 25.42 -23.80
C LYS A 216 21.77 25.86 -22.50
N ASP A 217 20.69 25.18 -22.11
CA ASP A 217 19.86 25.56 -20.96
C ASP A 217 20.18 24.76 -19.69
N ASP A 218 21.17 23.86 -19.77
CA ASP A 218 21.62 22.98 -18.68
C ASP A 218 20.50 22.10 -18.08
N VAL A 219 19.45 21.83 -18.86
CA VAL A 219 18.28 21.08 -18.42
C VAL A 219 18.45 19.57 -18.62
N GLU A 220 17.92 18.80 -17.68
CA GLU A 220 17.88 17.35 -17.81
C GLU A 220 16.65 16.90 -18.62
N ILE A 221 16.90 16.19 -19.73
CA ILE A 221 15.87 15.59 -20.59
C ILE A 221 16.12 14.09 -20.63
N ARG A 222 15.22 13.29 -20.05
CA ARG A 222 15.32 11.82 -20.04
C ARG A 222 14.35 11.21 -21.06
N PRO A 223 14.72 10.08 -21.70
CA PRO A 223 13.79 9.36 -22.53
C PRO A 223 12.66 8.78 -21.66
N THR A 224 11.44 8.88 -22.15
CA THR A 224 10.25 8.26 -21.53
C THR A 224 9.87 6.97 -22.23
N ILE A 225 10.52 6.65 -23.35
CA ILE A 225 10.37 5.40 -24.08
C ILE A 225 11.76 4.85 -24.39
N ALA A 226 11.95 3.54 -24.29
CA ALA A 226 13.20 2.88 -24.69
C ALA A 226 12.89 1.64 -25.53
N ILE A 227 13.71 1.39 -26.56
CA ILE A 227 13.52 0.28 -27.51
C ILE A 227 14.78 -0.58 -27.54
N THR A 228 14.62 -1.89 -27.32
CA THR A 228 15.73 -2.85 -27.35
C THR A 228 15.34 -4.13 -28.07
N LYS A 229 16.31 -4.93 -28.49
CA LYS A 229 16.12 -6.28 -29.02
C LYS A 229 16.66 -7.29 -28.01
N ALA A 230 15.91 -8.37 -27.81
CA ALA A 230 16.32 -9.40 -26.88
C ALA A 230 15.74 -10.75 -27.29
N HIS A 231 16.29 -11.81 -26.72
CA HIS A 231 15.63 -13.10 -26.71
C HIS A 231 14.73 -13.21 -25.47
N MET A 232 13.63 -13.94 -25.62
CA MET A 232 12.66 -14.18 -24.56
C MET A 232 12.40 -15.68 -24.45
N LYS A 233 12.48 -16.20 -23.23
CA LYS A 233 12.16 -17.60 -22.91
C LYS A 233 11.02 -17.65 -21.92
N LEU A 234 10.01 -18.47 -22.21
CA LEU A 234 8.90 -18.79 -21.33
C LEU A 234 8.80 -20.31 -21.21
N PRO A 235 8.69 -20.89 -20.00
CA PRO A 235 8.67 -22.35 -19.82
C PRO A 235 7.58 -23.06 -20.66
N GLU A 236 6.43 -22.43 -20.84
CA GLU A 236 5.29 -23.00 -21.56
C GLU A 236 5.54 -23.09 -23.07
N LEU A 237 6.43 -22.28 -23.62
CA LEU A 237 6.75 -22.31 -25.06
C LEU A 237 7.53 -23.56 -25.44
N GLU A 238 8.36 -24.08 -24.55
CA GLU A 238 9.04 -25.36 -24.75
C GLU A 238 8.03 -26.50 -24.91
N THR A 239 7.03 -26.55 -24.03
CA THR A 239 5.92 -27.51 -24.14
C THR A 239 5.10 -27.28 -25.42
N SER A 240 4.95 -26.03 -25.85
CA SER A 240 4.23 -25.67 -27.08
C SER A 240 4.94 -26.17 -28.32
N VAL A 241 6.27 -26.09 -28.35
CA VAL A 241 7.10 -26.65 -29.42
C VAL A 241 7.06 -28.18 -29.41
N GLN A 242 7.20 -28.81 -28.24
CA GLN A 242 7.11 -30.27 -28.10
C GLN A 242 5.76 -30.84 -28.57
N LYS A 243 4.66 -30.13 -28.29
CA LYS A 243 3.31 -30.49 -28.75
C LYS A 243 3.03 -30.12 -30.21
N GLY A 244 3.99 -29.53 -30.93
CA GLY A 244 3.83 -29.07 -32.32
C GLY A 244 2.89 -27.87 -32.49
N ARG A 245 2.49 -27.20 -31.40
CA ARG A 245 1.65 -25.98 -31.47
C ARG A 245 2.45 -24.78 -31.96
N LEU A 246 3.76 -24.78 -31.72
CA LEU A 246 4.69 -23.77 -32.23
C LEU A 246 5.83 -24.45 -32.97
N VAL A 247 6.21 -23.95 -34.15
CA VAL A 247 7.26 -24.56 -34.97
C VAL A 247 8.47 -23.61 -34.99
N PRO A 248 9.69 -24.06 -34.63
CA PRO A 248 10.89 -23.25 -34.75
C PRO A 248 11.19 -22.92 -36.22
N ASP A 249 11.42 -21.64 -36.52
CA ASP A 249 11.75 -21.11 -37.85
C ASP A 249 13.16 -20.50 -37.92
N GLY A 250 13.88 -20.47 -36.79
CA GLY A 250 15.23 -19.89 -36.68
C GLY A 250 15.27 -18.36 -36.75
N LYS A 251 14.11 -17.70 -36.89
CA LYS A 251 13.99 -16.23 -37.06
C LYS A 251 13.19 -15.59 -35.93
N ILE A 252 11.98 -16.07 -35.70
CA ILE A 252 11.09 -15.58 -34.64
C ILE A 252 11.09 -16.57 -33.48
N CYS A 253 10.88 -17.86 -33.76
CA CYS A 253 11.08 -18.96 -32.82
C CYS A 253 12.41 -19.65 -33.14
N LEU A 254 13.44 -19.36 -32.34
CA LEU A 254 14.83 -19.61 -32.67
C LEU A 254 15.22 -21.09 -32.57
N ASN A 255 14.67 -21.82 -31.60
CA ASN A 255 15.13 -23.16 -31.28
C ASN A 255 14.01 -24.05 -30.70
N ALA A 256 14.32 -25.33 -30.52
CA ALA A 256 13.41 -26.33 -29.96
C ALA A 256 12.96 -26.05 -28.51
N THR A 257 13.68 -25.16 -27.79
CA THR A 257 13.31 -24.75 -26.43
C THR A 257 12.27 -23.62 -26.40
N GLY A 258 11.82 -23.14 -27.57
CA GLY A 258 10.81 -22.09 -27.69
C GLY A 258 11.35 -20.69 -27.37
N GLU A 259 12.65 -20.44 -27.56
CA GLU A 259 13.23 -19.10 -27.41
C GLU A 259 12.77 -18.19 -28.54
N LEU A 260 12.29 -16.99 -28.20
CA LEU A 260 11.72 -16.04 -29.14
C LEU A 260 12.63 -14.83 -29.34
N ALA A 261 12.90 -14.46 -30.59
CA ALA A 261 13.47 -13.16 -30.92
C ALA A 261 12.39 -12.08 -30.86
N VAL A 262 12.62 -11.03 -30.08
CA VAL A 262 11.60 -10.01 -29.80
C VAL A 262 12.20 -8.60 -29.75
N THR A 263 11.49 -7.64 -30.34
CA THR A 263 11.75 -6.21 -30.09
C THR A 263 10.88 -5.77 -28.92
N LYS A 264 11.51 -5.20 -27.89
CA LYS A 264 10.88 -4.77 -26.65
C LYS A 264 10.84 -3.25 -26.59
N VAL A 265 9.71 -2.69 -26.21
CA VAL A 265 9.55 -1.27 -25.94
C VAL A 265 9.11 -1.10 -24.49
N ALA A 266 9.79 -0.24 -23.73
CA ALA A 266 9.35 0.20 -22.41
C ALA A 266 8.83 1.64 -22.51
N VAL A 267 7.69 1.93 -21.86
CA VAL A 267 7.03 3.25 -21.94
C VAL A 267 6.64 3.72 -20.55
N GLU A 268 7.09 4.91 -20.20
CA GLU A 268 6.64 5.68 -19.04
C GLU A 268 5.42 6.56 -19.41
N PRO A 269 4.43 6.69 -18.51
CA PRO A 269 3.25 7.50 -18.76
C PRO A 269 3.58 9.00 -18.74
N VAL A 270 3.12 9.73 -19.76
CA VAL A 270 3.21 11.20 -19.84
C VAL A 270 1.84 11.71 -20.24
N TRP A 271 1.16 12.39 -19.34
CA TRP A 271 -0.22 12.82 -19.53
C TRP A 271 -0.29 14.27 -19.98
N TYR A 272 -0.94 14.50 -21.11
CA TYR A 272 -1.43 15.80 -21.52
C TYR A 272 -2.80 16.04 -20.91
N LEU A 273 -2.84 16.80 -19.82
CA LEU A 273 -4.01 16.96 -18.95
C LEU A 273 -5.29 17.40 -19.69
N PRO A 274 -5.25 18.35 -20.65
CA PRO A 274 -6.44 18.72 -21.41
C PRO A 274 -7.00 17.54 -22.23
N GLY A 275 -6.13 16.79 -22.91
CA GLY A 275 -6.55 15.63 -23.71
C GLY A 275 -7.05 14.47 -22.85
N VAL A 276 -6.42 14.24 -21.69
CA VAL A 276 -6.91 13.25 -20.72
C VAL A 276 -8.29 13.64 -20.18
N ALA A 277 -8.51 14.91 -19.84
CA ALA A 277 -9.79 15.42 -19.37
C ALA A 277 -10.90 15.24 -20.44
N GLU A 278 -10.60 15.62 -21.69
CA GLU A 278 -11.51 15.40 -22.83
C GLU A 278 -11.84 13.91 -23.01
N ARG A 279 -10.83 13.02 -22.89
CA ARG A 279 -11.02 11.57 -23.03
C ARG A 279 -11.97 10.99 -21.97
N PHE A 280 -12.04 11.59 -20.79
CA PHE A 280 -12.95 11.18 -19.72
C PHE A 280 -14.25 11.98 -19.69
N GLY A 281 -14.46 12.93 -20.61
CA GLY A 281 -15.66 13.78 -20.64
C GLY A 281 -15.79 14.66 -19.39
N ILE A 282 -14.68 15.06 -18.77
CA ILE A 282 -14.66 15.93 -17.59
C ILE A 282 -13.85 17.19 -17.86
N ASP A 283 -14.07 18.24 -17.09
CA ASP A 283 -13.28 19.46 -17.21
C ASP A 283 -11.88 19.27 -16.61
N GLU A 284 -10.88 19.96 -17.21
CA GLU A 284 -9.48 19.89 -16.78
C GLU A 284 -9.30 20.27 -15.30
N GLY A 285 -10.09 21.24 -14.82
CA GLY A 285 -10.05 21.71 -13.43
C GLY A 285 -10.46 20.62 -12.44
N THR A 286 -11.57 19.93 -12.71
CA THR A 286 -12.04 18.80 -11.91
C THR A 286 -11.06 17.64 -11.96
N LEU A 287 -10.50 17.32 -13.13
CA LEU A 287 -9.46 16.28 -13.25
C LEU A 287 -8.26 16.61 -12.33
N ARG A 288 -7.69 17.81 -12.46
CA ARG A 288 -6.56 18.27 -11.64
C ARG A 288 -6.87 18.24 -10.15
N ARG A 289 -8.06 18.69 -9.77
CA ARG A 289 -8.50 18.71 -8.37
C ARG A 289 -8.63 17.31 -7.81
N ALA A 290 -9.27 16.40 -8.54
CA ALA A 290 -9.39 15.00 -8.14
C ALA A 290 -8.00 14.35 -7.99
N LEU A 291 -7.11 14.57 -8.97
CA LEU A 291 -5.73 14.07 -8.89
C LEU A 291 -5.00 14.60 -7.66
N PHE A 292 -5.14 15.88 -7.32
CA PHE A 292 -4.53 16.46 -6.12
C PHE A 292 -5.12 15.91 -4.81
N GLU A 293 -6.45 15.91 -4.68
CA GLU A 293 -7.14 15.49 -3.45
C GLU A 293 -6.95 14.00 -3.17
N GLU A 294 -7.07 13.14 -4.19
CA GLU A 294 -6.98 11.67 -4.03
C GLU A 294 -5.54 11.15 -3.93
N THR A 295 -4.53 11.95 -4.31
CA THR A 295 -3.10 11.62 -4.08
C THR A 295 -2.59 12.16 -2.75
N GLY A 296 -3.48 12.57 -1.84
CA GLY A 296 -3.11 13.10 -0.53
C GLY A 296 -2.36 14.43 -0.60
N GLY A 297 -2.56 15.21 -1.67
CA GLY A 297 -1.92 16.51 -1.86
C GLY A 297 -0.47 16.47 -2.36
N SER A 298 -0.03 15.33 -2.91
CA SER A 298 1.38 15.10 -3.31
C SER A 298 1.90 16.04 -4.41
N TYR A 299 1.01 16.63 -5.20
CA TYR A 299 1.36 17.50 -6.35
C TYR A 299 0.60 18.84 -6.31
N PRO A 300 1.02 19.81 -5.47
CA PRO A 300 0.35 21.11 -5.35
C PRO A 300 0.29 21.91 -6.67
N GLU A 301 1.19 21.66 -7.60
CA GLU A 301 1.22 22.28 -8.94
C GLU A 301 -0.03 21.96 -9.76
N LEU A 302 -0.73 20.85 -9.50
CA LEU A 302 -1.99 20.54 -10.19
C LEU A 302 -3.04 21.64 -9.95
N ILE A 303 -2.99 22.30 -8.79
CA ILE A 303 -3.88 23.41 -8.41
C ILE A 303 -3.22 24.77 -8.64
N THR A 304 -1.95 24.91 -8.30
CA THR A 304 -1.27 26.21 -8.28
C THR A 304 -0.71 26.63 -9.64
N ARG A 305 -0.54 25.70 -10.59
CA ARG A 305 0.10 25.92 -11.90
C ARG A 305 -0.75 25.37 -13.04
N HIS A 306 -1.80 26.11 -13.40
CA HIS A 306 -2.69 25.77 -14.52
C HIS A 306 -2.03 25.95 -15.90
N ASP A 307 -0.94 26.70 -15.97
CA ASP A 307 -0.10 26.91 -17.15
C ASP A 307 0.65 25.64 -17.58
N ILE A 308 1.05 24.79 -16.62
CA ILE A 308 1.71 23.51 -16.92
C ILE A 308 0.66 22.47 -17.31
N LYS A 309 0.66 22.02 -18.57
CA LYS A 309 -0.32 21.06 -19.11
C LYS A 309 0.10 19.59 -19.07
N LEU A 310 1.36 19.31 -18.73
CA LEU A 310 1.88 17.96 -18.64
C LEU A 310 1.97 17.44 -17.21
N PHE A 311 1.70 16.15 -17.05
CA PHE A 311 1.86 15.44 -15.79
C PHE A 311 2.49 14.07 -16.02
N LEU A 312 3.54 13.73 -15.27
CA LEU A 312 4.14 12.41 -15.22
C LEU A 312 3.64 11.72 -13.95
N PRO A 313 2.53 10.97 -14.01
CA PRO A 313 1.98 10.29 -12.85
C PRO A 313 2.93 9.18 -12.36
N PRO A 314 3.07 8.98 -11.04
CA PRO A 314 3.94 7.95 -10.46
C PRO A 314 3.29 6.55 -10.51
N ILE A 315 2.73 6.16 -11.65
CA ILE A 315 2.03 4.89 -11.87
C ILE A 315 2.90 3.92 -12.67
N GLY A 316 2.47 2.66 -12.74
CA GLY A 316 3.10 1.67 -13.60
C GLY A 316 2.96 2.04 -15.09
N GLY A 317 4.07 1.92 -15.83
CA GLY A 317 4.08 2.09 -17.29
C GLY A 317 3.57 0.85 -18.04
N LEU A 318 4.03 0.69 -19.28
CA LEU A 318 3.73 -0.47 -20.10
C LEU A 318 4.99 -0.99 -20.81
N THR A 319 4.92 -2.24 -21.26
CA THR A 319 5.93 -2.83 -22.14
C THR A 319 5.27 -3.45 -23.37
N VAL A 320 5.88 -3.28 -24.54
CA VAL A 320 5.43 -3.88 -25.80
C VAL A 320 6.45 -4.94 -26.20
N TYR A 321 5.94 -6.08 -26.65
CA TYR A 321 6.70 -7.18 -27.23
C TYR A 321 6.23 -7.37 -28.67
N ILE A 322 7.15 -7.15 -29.61
CA ILE A 322 6.88 -7.20 -31.04
C ILE A 322 7.61 -8.42 -31.62
N PHE A 323 6.83 -9.31 -32.22
CA PHE A 323 7.31 -10.52 -32.87
C PHE A 323 7.31 -10.31 -34.39
N GLY A 324 8.47 -10.60 -35.01
CA GLY A 324 8.72 -10.26 -36.41
C GLY A 324 9.28 -8.85 -36.58
N ASP A 325 9.14 -8.32 -37.80
CA ASP A 325 9.65 -7.00 -38.17
C ASP A 325 8.74 -5.87 -37.63
N PRO A 326 9.25 -4.95 -36.78
CA PRO A 326 8.47 -3.83 -36.27
C PRO A 326 7.85 -2.93 -37.35
N ALA A 327 8.46 -2.82 -38.53
CA ALA A 327 7.91 -1.99 -39.61
C ALA A 327 6.54 -2.48 -40.10
N LYS A 328 6.27 -3.78 -39.99
CA LYS A 328 5.02 -4.40 -40.47
C LYS A 328 3.80 -4.12 -39.61
N MET A 329 3.96 -3.65 -38.37
CA MET A 329 2.83 -3.36 -37.48
C MET A 329 1.92 -2.25 -38.01
N ALA A 330 2.48 -1.28 -38.71
CA ALA A 330 1.77 -0.13 -39.26
C ALA A 330 1.28 -0.36 -40.70
N ASP A 331 1.69 -1.46 -41.35
CA ASP A 331 1.32 -1.75 -42.73
C ASP A 331 -0.12 -2.29 -42.82
N PRO A 332 -1.05 -1.59 -43.47
CA PRO A 332 -2.43 -2.04 -43.61
C PRO A 332 -2.58 -3.28 -44.52
N ASN A 333 -1.56 -3.68 -45.28
CA ASN A 333 -1.63 -4.87 -46.14
C ASN A 333 -1.20 -6.16 -45.42
N VAL A 334 -0.64 -6.03 -44.22
CA VAL A 334 -0.14 -7.16 -43.43
C VAL A 334 -1.17 -7.51 -42.35
N ARG A 335 -1.24 -8.79 -41.98
CA ARG A 335 -2.10 -9.24 -40.88
C ARG A 335 -1.45 -8.97 -39.52
N LEU A 336 -2.21 -8.44 -38.58
CA LEU A 336 -1.79 -8.13 -37.22
C LEU A 336 -2.56 -8.96 -36.18
N ALA A 337 -1.83 -9.72 -35.36
CA ALA A 337 -2.35 -10.32 -34.14
C ALA A 337 -1.95 -9.49 -32.92
N LEU A 338 -2.94 -9.04 -32.14
CA LEU A 338 -2.75 -8.17 -30.98
C LEU A 338 -3.26 -8.80 -29.70
N ARG A 339 -2.43 -8.76 -28.65
CA ARG A 339 -2.83 -9.04 -27.27
C ARG A 339 -2.56 -7.83 -26.39
N VAL A 340 -3.62 -7.25 -25.83
CA VAL A 340 -3.51 -6.27 -24.75
C VAL A 340 -3.74 -6.95 -23.40
N HIS A 341 -2.69 -7.02 -22.59
CA HIS A 341 -2.66 -7.70 -21.30
C HIS A 341 -2.54 -6.71 -20.15
N ASP A 342 -3.33 -6.92 -19.09
CA ASP A 342 -3.20 -6.18 -17.83
C ASP A 342 -2.47 -7.08 -16.84
N GLU A 343 -1.45 -6.54 -16.17
CA GLU A 343 -0.60 -7.24 -15.19
C GLU A 343 -1.42 -7.96 -14.13
N CYS A 344 -1.02 -9.21 -13.88
CA CYS A 344 -1.53 -10.04 -12.81
C CYS A 344 -0.37 -10.85 -12.22
N ASN A 345 0.41 -10.25 -11.34
CA ASN A 345 1.63 -10.82 -10.75
C ASN A 345 1.42 -12.26 -10.23
N GLY A 346 0.35 -12.48 -9.46
CA GLY A 346 0.04 -13.81 -8.92
C GLY A 346 -0.17 -14.91 -9.97
N SER A 347 -0.65 -14.57 -11.17
CA SER A 347 -0.83 -15.54 -12.26
C SER A 347 0.35 -15.51 -13.22
N ASP A 348 0.73 -14.33 -13.70
CA ASP A 348 1.75 -14.14 -14.72
C ASP A 348 3.14 -14.58 -14.28
N VAL A 349 3.49 -14.37 -13.00
CA VAL A 349 4.82 -14.71 -12.45
C VAL A 349 4.77 -16.03 -11.68
N PHE A 350 3.72 -16.25 -10.87
CA PHE A 350 3.65 -17.39 -9.95
C PHE A 350 2.68 -18.51 -10.37
N GLY A 351 1.95 -18.37 -11.49
CA GLY A 351 1.12 -19.44 -12.03
C GLY A 351 -0.15 -19.74 -11.23
N SER A 352 -0.73 -18.76 -10.52
CA SER A 352 -2.00 -18.95 -9.81
C SER A 352 -3.13 -19.44 -10.73
N ASP A 353 -3.87 -20.45 -10.25
CA ASP A 353 -5.01 -21.09 -10.90
C ASP A 353 -6.36 -20.40 -10.64
N ILE A 354 -6.36 -19.30 -9.87
CA ILE A 354 -7.58 -18.54 -9.51
C ILE A 354 -8.09 -17.69 -10.69
N CYS A 355 -7.23 -17.35 -11.64
CA CYS A 355 -7.58 -16.51 -12.78
C CYS A 355 -6.92 -16.97 -14.07
N THR A 356 -7.44 -16.52 -15.21
CA THR A 356 -7.01 -16.93 -16.55
C THR A 356 -5.93 -16.03 -17.16
N CYS A 357 -5.34 -15.11 -16.38
CA CYS A 357 -4.38 -14.14 -16.92
C CYS A 357 -3.17 -14.80 -17.59
N ARG A 358 -2.48 -15.71 -16.89
CA ARG A 358 -1.30 -16.42 -17.44
C ARG A 358 -1.64 -17.30 -18.65
N PRO A 359 -2.62 -18.23 -18.60
CA PRO A 359 -2.97 -19.03 -19.77
C PRO A 359 -3.28 -18.17 -21.01
N TYR A 360 -3.99 -17.06 -20.80
CA TYR A 360 -4.38 -16.20 -21.90
C TYR A 360 -3.23 -15.30 -22.41
N LEU A 361 -2.27 -14.96 -21.55
CA LEU A 361 -1.02 -14.32 -21.96
C LEU A 361 -0.18 -15.27 -22.84
N ILE A 362 -0.03 -16.54 -22.44
CA ILE A 362 0.70 -17.55 -23.21
C ILE A 362 0.04 -17.80 -24.55
N PHE A 363 -1.29 -17.99 -24.58
CA PHE A 363 -2.05 -18.07 -25.84
C PHE A 363 -1.85 -16.82 -26.71
N GLY A 364 -1.87 -15.64 -26.07
CA GLY A 364 -1.56 -14.35 -26.69
C GLY A 364 -0.23 -14.33 -27.43
N VAL A 365 0.83 -14.79 -26.76
CA VAL A 365 2.19 -14.87 -27.30
C VAL A 365 2.28 -15.91 -28.41
N GLU A 366 1.72 -17.11 -28.22
CA GLU A 366 1.73 -18.19 -29.23
C GLU A 366 1.10 -17.74 -30.54
N GLU A 367 -0.09 -17.13 -30.49
CA GLU A 367 -0.78 -16.65 -31.70
C GLU A 367 -0.10 -15.45 -32.34
N ALA A 368 0.47 -14.54 -31.54
CA ALA A 368 1.27 -13.43 -32.07
C ALA A 368 2.51 -13.93 -32.83
N VAL A 369 3.20 -14.94 -32.30
CA VAL A 369 4.35 -15.56 -32.98
C VAL A 369 3.90 -16.26 -34.26
N LYS A 370 2.83 -17.06 -34.22
CA LYS A 370 2.30 -17.73 -35.43
C LYS A 370 1.93 -16.75 -36.53
N GLU A 371 1.32 -15.62 -36.18
CA GLU A 371 0.97 -14.59 -37.17
C GLU A 371 2.22 -13.99 -37.80
N ALA A 372 3.22 -13.66 -36.99
CA ALA A 372 4.51 -13.16 -37.47
C ALA A 372 5.24 -14.17 -38.38
N GLN A 373 5.20 -15.47 -38.05
CA GLN A 373 5.78 -16.56 -38.86
C GLN A 373 5.10 -16.71 -40.23
N LYS A 374 3.80 -16.42 -40.32
CA LYS A 374 3.05 -16.42 -41.60
C LYS A 374 3.32 -15.19 -42.47
N GLY A 375 4.28 -14.35 -42.09
CA GLY A 375 4.61 -13.10 -42.77
C GLY A 375 3.86 -11.87 -42.25
N GLY A 376 2.98 -12.06 -41.26
CA GLY A 376 2.25 -11.04 -40.54
C GLY A 376 3.09 -10.26 -39.51
N SER A 377 2.41 -9.73 -38.51
CA SER A 377 3.02 -9.10 -37.33
C SER A 377 2.30 -9.54 -36.05
N GLY A 378 3.07 -9.79 -35.00
CA GLY A 378 2.56 -10.16 -33.68
C GLY A 378 2.91 -9.11 -32.63
N VAL A 379 1.93 -8.61 -31.88
CA VAL A 379 2.15 -7.59 -30.85
C VAL A 379 1.47 -7.99 -29.54
N VAL A 380 2.25 -8.01 -28.45
CA VAL A 380 1.74 -8.19 -27.09
C VAL A 380 2.08 -6.94 -26.28
N ILE A 381 1.08 -6.28 -25.73
CA ILE A 381 1.24 -5.09 -24.89
C ILE A 381 0.89 -5.48 -23.46
N TYR A 382 1.84 -5.28 -22.55
CA TYR A 382 1.73 -5.60 -21.14
C TYR A 382 1.63 -4.31 -20.31
N PHE A 383 0.44 -4.01 -19.82
CA PHE A 383 0.16 -2.86 -18.95
C PHE A 383 0.36 -3.22 -17.49
N ARG A 384 1.11 -2.41 -16.74
CA ARG A 384 1.35 -2.62 -15.30
C ARG A 384 0.18 -2.12 -14.45
N LYS A 385 -0.96 -2.80 -14.58
CA LYS A 385 -2.26 -2.46 -13.98
C LYS A 385 -2.80 -3.60 -13.12
N GLU A 386 -2.09 -3.93 -12.04
CA GLU A 386 -2.49 -4.99 -11.10
C GLU A 386 -3.90 -4.80 -10.50
N GLY A 387 -4.62 -5.90 -10.33
CA GLY A 387 -5.90 -5.91 -9.62
C GLY A 387 -6.98 -5.02 -10.25
N ARG A 388 -7.00 -4.83 -11.57
CA ARG A 388 -7.88 -3.87 -12.26
C ARG A 388 -7.66 -2.42 -11.82
N ALA A 389 -6.40 -2.06 -11.58
CA ALA A 389 -5.98 -0.78 -11.01
C ALA A 389 -6.46 -0.52 -9.57
N LEU A 390 -6.89 -1.57 -8.84
CA LEU A 390 -7.21 -1.51 -7.40
C LEU A 390 -6.03 -1.90 -6.50
N GLY A 391 -4.97 -2.47 -7.09
CA GLY A 391 -3.82 -3.01 -6.38
C GLY A 391 -4.04 -4.42 -5.82
N GLU A 392 -2.92 -5.07 -5.48
CA GLU A 392 -2.87 -6.48 -5.08
C GLU A 392 -3.59 -6.75 -3.74
N VAL A 393 -3.50 -5.82 -2.78
CA VAL A 393 -4.15 -5.95 -1.47
C VAL A 393 -5.66 -6.05 -1.62
N THR A 394 -6.27 -5.12 -2.37
CA THR A 394 -7.72 -5.10 -2.64
C THR A 394 -8.16 -6.38 -3.35
N LYS A 395 -7.38 -6.81 -4.35
CA LYS A 395 -7.61 -8.08 -5.06
C LYS A 395 -7.64 -9.27 -4.11
N TYR A 396 -6.69 -9.38 -3.18
CA TYR A 396 -6.66 -10.47 -2.20
C TYR A 396 -7.79 -10.38 -1.18
N LEU A 397 -8.20 -9.17 -0.77
CA LEU A 397 -9.41 -9.00 0.05
C LEU A 397 -10.66 -9.50 -0.69
N VAL A 398 -10.78 -9.23 -1.98
CA VAL A 398 -11.88 -9.75 -2.83
C VAL A 398 -11.84 -11.27 -2.91
N TYR A 399 -10.67 -11.87 -3.15
CA TYR A 399 -10.52 -13.32 -3.15
C TYR A 399 -10.87 -13.95 -1.79
N ASN A 400 -10.40 -13.35 -0.70
CA ASN A 400 -10.74 -13.81 0.65
C ASN A 400 -12.25 -13.73 0.90
N ALA A 401 -12.91 -12.64 0.51
CA ALA A 401 -14.35 -12.48 0.65
C ALA A 401 -15.15 -13.47 -0.21
N ARG A 402 -14.65 -13.79 -1.41
CA ARG A 402 -15.23 -14.82 -2.29
C ARG A 402 -15.09 -16.21 -1.68
N LYS A 403 -13.87 -16.61 -1.31
CA LYS A 403 -13.56 -17.95 -0.79
C LYS A 403 -14.18 -18.24 0.58
N ARG A 404 -14.34 -17.22 1.44
CA ARG A 404 -15.04 -17.34 2.74
C ARG A 404 -16.57 -17.31 2.59
N GLY A 405 -17.09 -16.76 1.49
CA GLY A 405 -18.48 -16.88 1.10
C GLY A 405 -18.71 -18.16 0.29
N GLU A 406 -19.77 -18.17 -0.50
CA GLU A 406 -19.90 -19.15 -1.59
C GLU A 406 -19.27 -18.52 -2.84
N ASP A 407 -18.16 -19.08 -3.33
CA ASP A 407 -17.44 -18.59 -4.52
C ASP A 407 -18.21 -18.87 -5.81
N ARG A 408 -19.39 -18.24 -5.91
CA ARG A 408 -20.32 -18.34 -7.05
C ARG A 408 -20.00 -17.29 -8.10
N ALA A 409 -20.10 -17.69 -9.35
CA ALA A 409 -19.88 -16.79 -10.48
C ALA A 409 -20.87 -15.60 -10.48
N SER A 410 -22.12 -15.82 -10.08
CA SER A 410 -23.15 -14.77 -9.99
C SER A 410 -22.84 -13.64 -9.01
N GLU A 411 -21.98 -13.86 -8.01
CA GLU A 411 -21.60 -12.84 -7.03
C GLU A 411 -20.26 -12.15 -7.34
N TYR A 412 -19.54 -12.57 -8.39
CA TYR A 412 -18.17 -12.16 -8.67
C TYR A 412 -17.95 -10.63 -8.67
N PHE A 413 -18.78 -9.90 -9.41
CA PHE A 413 -18.68 -8.44 -9.48
C PHE A 413 -19.18 -7.75 -8.21
N LYS A 414 -20.23 -8.29 -7.59
CA LYS A 414 -20.80 -7.75 -6.34
C LYS A 414 -19.78 -7.77 -5.20
N ARG A 415 -18.97 -8.83 -5.10
CA ARG A 415 -17.89 -8.92 -4.10
C ARG A 415 -16.80 -7.87 -4.33
N THR A 416 -16.49 -7.60 -5.59
CA THR A 416 -15.54 -6.53 -5.95
C THR A 416 -16.10 -5.17 -5.56
N GLU A 417 -17.34 -4.86 -5.95
CA GLU A 417 -18.02 -3.60 -5.65
C GLU A 417 -18.17 -3.35 -4.14
N ASN A 418 -18.48 -4.38 -3.35
CA ASN A 418 -18.59 -4.26 -1.90
C ASN A 418 -17.28 -3.80 -1.22
N ILE A 419 -16.12 -4.14 -1.79
CA ILE A 419 -14.81 -3.85 -1.19
C ILE A 419 -14.19 -2.60 -1.83
N ALA A 420 -14.21 -2.52 -3.16
CA ALA A 420 -13.59 -1.46 -3.93
C ALA A 420 -14.50 -0.25 -4.18
N GLY A 421 -15.81 -0.37 -3.95
CA GLY A 421 -16.81 0.64 -4.27
C GLY A 421 -17.18 0.72 -5.77
N VAL A 422 -16.43 0.02 -6.63
CA VAL A 422 -16.64 -0.06 -8.08
C VAL A 422 -16.28 -1.45 -8.59
N LYS A 423 -16.85 -1.85 -9.73
CA LYS A 423 -16.58 -3.17 -10.35
C LYS A 423 -15.24 -3.24 -11.07
N ASP A 424 -14.77 -2.10 -11.59
CA ASP A 424 -13.54 -1.97 -12.37
C ASP A 424 -13.04 -0.52 -12.32
N MET A 425 -11.73 -0.31 -12.10
CA MET A 425 -11.07 1.00 -12.17
C MET A 425 -10.11 1.11 -13.36
N ARG A 426 -10.10 0.12 -14.27
CA ARG A 426 -9.24 0.16 -15.44
C ARG A 426 -9.77 1.21 -16.41
N PHE A 427 -9.06 2.32 -16.47
CA PHE A 427 -9.22 3.31 -17.52
C PHE A 427 -8.62 2.76 -18.83
N GLN A 428 -9.43 2.00 -19.57
CA GLN A 428 -9.04 1.49 -20.90
C GLN A 428 -9.06 2.59 -21.96
N ALA A 429 -9.70 3.73 -21.69
CA ALA A 429 -9.76 4.86 -22.63
C ALA A 429 -8.38 5.46 -23.00
N LEU A 430 -7.34 5.25 -22.17
CA LEU A 430 -5.96 5.67 -22.43
C LEU A 430 -5.09 4.57 -23.06
N MET A 431 -5.62 3.34 -23.15
CA MET A 431 -4.89 2.18 -23.68
C MET A 431 -4.57 2.27 -25.19
N PRO A 432 -5.43 2.84 -26.05
CA PRO A 432 -5.15 2.90 -27.50
C PRO A 432 -3.97 3.79 -27.91
N ASP A 433 -3.51 4.70 -27.03
CA ASP A 433 -2.43 5.64 -27.34
C ASP A 433 -1.15 4.96 -27.81
N ILE A 434 -0.77 3.82 -27.22
CA ILE A 434 0.38 3.03 -27.66
C ILE A 434 0.15 2.38 -29.04
N LEU A 435 -1.09 2.04 -29.40
CA LEU A 435 -1.41 1.50 -30.72
C LEU A 435 -1.23 2.58 -31.79
N HIS A 436 -1.70 3.79 -31.52
CA HIS A 436 -1.44 4.95 -32.37
C HIS A 436 0.04 5.30 -32.46
N TRP A 437 0.78 5.17 -31.35
CA TRP A 437 2.22 5.36 -31.36
C TRP A 437 2.96 4.34 -32.23
N LEU A 438 2.50 3.08 -32.24
CA LEU A 438 3.00 2.01 -33.13
C LEU A 438 2.54 2.16 -34.59
N GLY A 439 1.71 3.17 -34.91
CA GLY A 439 1.18 3.39 -36.25
C GLY A 439 0.07 2.41 -36.66
N ILE A 440 -0.47 1.63 -35.72
CA ILE A 440 -1.49 0.62 -36.01
C ILE A 440 -2.80 1.31 -36.42
N THR A 441 -3.31 0.97 -37.60
CA THR A 441 -4.56 1.50 -38.17
C THR A 441 -5.68 0.48 -38.21
N LYS A 442 -5.39 -0.82 -38.16
CA LYS A 442 -6.36 -1.92 -38.04
C LYS A 442 -5.79 -3.08 -37.23
N ILE A 443 -6.65 -3.90 -36.66
CA ILE A 443 -6.28 -5.15 -35.99
C ILE A 443 -7.05 -6.28 -36.63
N ASP A 444 -6.33 -7.23 -37.25
CA ASP A 444 -6.98 -8.40 -37.86
C ASP A 444 -7.46 -9.38 -36.81
N ARG A 445 -6.63 -9.65 -35.79
CA ARG A 445 -6.90 -10.66 -34.76
C ARG A 445 -6.63 -10.09 -33.37
N MET A 446 -7.69 -9.78 -32.62
CA MET A 446 -7.59 -9.36 -31.23
C MET A 446 -7.80 -10.53 -30.28
N LEU A 447 -6.77 -10.89 -29.52
CA LEU A 447 -6.77 -11.99 -28.57
C LEU A 447 -7.33 -11.51 -27.22
N SER A 448 -8.63 -11.21 -27.16
CA SER A 448 -9.31 -10.72 -25.96
C SER A 448 -10.83 -10.92 -25.97
N MET A 449 -11.38 -11.29 -24.80
CA MET A 449 -12.83 -11.33 -24.56
C MET A 449 -13.39 -10.01 -24.01
N SER A 450 -12.53 -9.04 -23.66
CA SER A 450 -12.94 -7.83 -22.94
C SER A 450 -13.57 -6.80 -23.88
N ASN A 451 -14.85 -6.50 -23.67
CA ASN A 451 -15.53 -5.42 -24.42
C ASN A 451 -14.91 -4.06 -24.10
N MET A 452 -14.61 -3.77 -22.83
CA MET A 452 -13.93 -2.52 -22.45
C MET A 452 -12.62 -2.26 -23.23
N LYS A 453 -11.88 -3.31 -23.59
CA LYS A 453 -10.66 -3.16 -24.40
C LYS A 453 -11.01 -2.98 -25.87
N HIS A 454 -11.93 -3.78 -26.38
CA HIS A 454 -12.41 -3.70 -27.76
C HIS A 454 -12.98 -2.31 -28.06
N ASP A 455 -13.95 -1.87 -27.26
CA ASP A 455 -14.70 -0.63 -27.46
C ASP A 455 -13.77 0.57 -27.39
N ALA A 456 -12.86 0.61 -26.40
CA ALA A 456 -11.86 1.67 -26.30
C ALA A 456 -10.97 1.79 -27.55
N ILE A 457 -10.60 0.66 -28.18
CA ILE A 457 -9.77 0.65 -29.40
C ILE A 457 -10.58 1.11 -30.62
N VAL A 458 -11.80 0.58 -30.78
CA VAL A 458 -12.67 0.90 -31.92
C VAL A 458 -13.14 2.35 -31.87
N GLU A 459 -13.50 2.88 -30.70
CA GLU A 459 -13.87 4.28 -30.48
C GLU A 459 -12.73 5.24 -30.82
N GLN A 460 -11.47 4.80 -30.73
CA GLN A 460 -10.30 5.55 -31.17
C GLN A 460 -9.99 5.39 -32.66
N GLY A 461 -10.87 4.73 -33.42
CA GLY A 461 -10.80 4.62 -34.87
C GLY A 461 -9.88 3.51 -35.38
N ILE A 462 -9.58 2.50 -34.54
CA ILE A 462 -8.84 1.31 -34.98
C ILE A 462 -9.85 0.15 -35.08
N PRO A 463 -10.33 -0.21 -36.29
CA PRO A 463 -11.22 -1.36 -36.46
C PRO A 463 -10.54 -2.67 -36.05
N ILE A 464 -11.33 -3.56 -35.44
CA ILE A 464 -10.95 -4.92 -35.10
C ILE A 464 -11.79 -5.87 -35.95
N HIS A 465 -11.14 -6.70 -36.78
CA HIS A 465 -11.82 -7.60 -37.71
C HIS A 465 -12.27 -8.91 -37.04
N GLU A 466 -11.40 -9.50 -36.22
CA GLU A 466 -11.67 -10.78 -35.54
C GLU A 466 -11.33 -10.66 -34.06
N ARG A 467 -12.24 -11.11 -33.19
CA ARG A 467 -12.00 -11.28 -31.75
C ARG A 467 -11.88 -12.77 -31.46
N ILE A 468 -10.83 -13.14 -30.72
CA ILE A 468 -10.53 -14.54 -30.45
C ILE A 468 -10.54 -14.75 -28.94
N PRO A 469 -11.42 -15.62 -28.41
CA PRO A 469 -11.45 -15.97 -27.00
C PRO A 469 -10.28 -16.89 -26.63
N ILE A 470 -10.07 -17.11 -25.33
CA ILE A 470 -9.13 -18.15 -24.89
C ILE A 470 -9.72 -19.53 -25.23
N PRO A 471 -8.91 -20.51 -25.69
CA PRO A 471 -9.38 -21.88 -25.88
C PRO A 471 -9.84 -22.53 -24.57
N GLU A 472 -10.89 -23.35 -24.64
CA GLU A 472 -11.54 -23.96 -23.48
C GLU A 472 -10.59 -24.86 -22.69
N GLU A 473 -9.71 -25.58 -23.39
CA GLU A 473 -8.71 -26.47 -22.81
C GLU A 473 -7.60 -25.74 -22.02
N MET A 474 -7.47 -24.42 -22.19
CA MET A 474 -6.49 -23.60 -21.49
C MET A 474 -7.09 -22.88 -20.27
N ILE A 475 -8.38 -23.07 -19.95
CA ILE A 475 -9.05 -22.45 -18.80
C ILE A 475 -8.91 -23.36 -17.57
N PRO A 476 -8.19 -22.94 -16.51
CA PRO A 476 -8.15 -23.67 -15.25
C PRO A 476 -9.54 -23.83 -14.62
N GLU A 477 -9.79 -24.96 -13.96
CA GLU A 477 -11.09 -25.29 -13.39
C GLU A 477 -11.60 -24.24 -12.37
N ASP A 478 -10.75 -23.82 -11.42
CA ASP A 478 -11.13 -22.81 -10.40
C ASP A 478 -11.37 -21.42 -11.01
N SER A 479 -10.83 -21.17 -12.20
CA SER A 479 -10.99 -19.90 -12.93
C SER A 479 -12.29 -19.81 -13.75
N ARG A 480 -13.03 -20.92 -13.90
CA ARG A 480 -14.36 -20.93 -14.56
C ARG A 480 -15.33 -19.96 -13.90
N VAL A 481 -15.28 -19.85 -12.57
CA VAL A 481 -16.07 -18.85 -11.80
C VAL A 481 -15.89 -17.44 -12.34
N GLU A 482 -14.66 -17.09 -12.74
CA GLU A 482 -14.36 -15.78 -13.30
C GLU A 482 -14.80 -15.67 -14.77
N ILE A 483 -14.53 -16.71 -15.58
CA ILE A 483 -14.84 -16.68 -17.01
C ILE A 483 -16.34 -16.65 -17.25
N ASP A 484 -17.09 -17.55 -16.61
CA ASP A 484 -18.54 -17.67 -16.81
C ASP A 484 -19.26 -16.41 -16.31
N ALA A 485 -18.80 -15.83 -15.18
CA ALA A 485 -19.29 -14.55 -14.68
C ALA A 485 -19.05 -13.41 -15.68
N LYS A 486 -17.89 -13.39 -16.34
CA LYS A 486 -17.55 -12.38 -17.34
C LYS A 486 -18.37 -12.54 -18.61
N ILE A 487 -18.51 -13.75 -19.11
CA ILE A 487 -19.33 -14.07 -20.29
C ILE A 487 -20.77 -13.61 -20.04
N GLN A 488 -21.34 -13.95 -18.88
CA GLN A 488 -22.69 -13.51 -18.53
C GLN A 488 -22.82 -11.99 -18.35
N ALA A 489 -21.76 -11.32 -17.88
CA ALA A 489 -21.71 -9.86 -17.84
C ALA A 489 -21.52 -9.20 -19.23
N GLY A 490 -21.54 -9.99 -20.30
CA GLY A 490 -21.51 -9.54 -21.68
C GLY A 490 -20.14 -9.66 -22.37
N TYR A 491 -19.11 -10.27 -21.75
CA TYR A 491 -17.83 -10.47 -22.41
C TYR A 491 -17.99 -11.37 -23.64
N PHE A 492 -17.21 -11.09 -24.68
CA PHE A 492 -17.27 -11.82 -25.94
C PHE A 492 -16.90 -13.30 -25.75
N THR A 493 -17.74 -14.18 -26.28
CA THR A 493 -17.52 -15.62 -26.38
C THR A 493 -18.08 -16.10 -27.72
N THR A 494 -17.50 -17.18 -28.23
CA THR A 494 -18.07 -17.95 -29.35
C THR A 494 -18.89 -19.15 -28.85
N GLY A 495 -18.92 -19.37 -27.54
CA GLY A 495 -19.62 -20.49 -26.88
C GLY A 495 -20.97 -20.10 -26.28
N HIS A 496 -21.51 -21.01 -25.46
CA HIS A 496 -22.80 -20.84 -24.80
C HIS A 496 -22.74 -19.78 -23.68
N VAL A 497 -23.76 -18.92 -23.62
CA VAL A 497 -23.95 -17.94 -22.54
C VAL A 497 -24.92 -18.51 -21.52
N MET A 498 -24.43 -18.80 -20.32
CA MET A 498 -25.22 -19.43 -19.25
C MET A 498 -26.31 -18.49 -18.71
N THR A 499 -27.46 -19.05 -18.35
CA THR A 499 -28.51 -18.35 -17.61
C THR A 499 -28.08 -18.03 -16.17
N MET A 500 -28.79 -17.12 -15.48
CA MET A 500 -28.48 -16.77 -14.08
C MET A 500 -28.59 -17.96 -13.12
N GLU A 501 -29.48 -18.91 -13.41
CA GLU A 501 -29.67 -20.13 -12.61
C GLU A 501 -28.50 -21.10 -12.79
N GLU A 502 -28.06 -21.31 -14.04
CA GLU A 502 -26.87 -22.11 -14.37
C GLU A 502 -25.60 -21.49 -13.78
N LEU A 503 -25.47 -20.16 -13.87
CA LEU A 503 -24.33 -19.42 -13.31
C LEU A 503 -24.23 -19.55 -11.78
N ALA A 504 -25.35 -19.70 -11.08
CA ALA A 504 -25.36 -19.91 -9.62
C ALA A 504 -24.82 -21.29 -9.20
N ASN A 505 -24.83 -22.26 -10.13
CA ASN A 505 -24.30 -23.60 -9.92
C ASN A 505 -22.79 -23.68 -10.19
N VAL A 506 -22.21 -22.74 -10.94
CA VAL A 506 -20.75 -22.62 -11.11
C VAL A 506 -20.13 -22.14 -9.80
N LYS A 507 -19.38 -23.04 -9.15
CA LYS A 507 -18.75 -22.80 -7.86
C LYS A 507 -17.26 -23.13 -7.93
N GLY A 508 -16.45 -22.20 -7.42
CA GLY A 508 -15.03 -22.42 -7.23
C GLY A 508 -14.76 -23.24 -5.97
N ARG A 509 -13.49 -23.58 -5.76
CA ARG A 509 -13.03 -24.24 -4.52
C ARG A 509 -13.37 -23.38 -3.31
N GLY A 510 -13.86 -24.02 -2.24
CA GLY A 510 -14.13 -23.36 -0.98
C GLY A 510 -12.86 -23.09 -0.17
N TRP A 511 -12.98 -22.26 0.87
CA TRP A 511 -11.86 -21.95 1.79
C TRP A 511 -11.16 -23.20 2.35
N GLU A 512 -11.91 -24.29 2.60
CA GLU A 512 -11.37 -25.52 3.19
C GLU A 512 -10.73 -26.48 2.19
N ASP A 513 -11.02 -26.34 0.91
CA ASP A 513 -10.45 -27.19 -0.15
C ASP A 513 -8.98 -26.81 -0.43
N ILE A 514 -8.54 -25.62 0.03
CA ILE A 514 -7.17 -25.12 -0.10
C ILE A 514 -6.20 -25.82 0.87
N ASP A 515 -6.69 -26.28 2.03
CA ASP A 515 -5.86 -26.87 3.11
C ASP A 515 -5.53 -28.36 2.88
N GLY A 516 -5.91 -28.95 1.74
CA GLY A 516 -5.35 -30.22 1.28
C GLY A 516 -5.53 -31.41 2.23
N ARG A 517 -6.77 -31.73 2.64
CA ARG A 517 -7.10 -33.14 2.90
C ARG A 517 -7.35 -33.80 1.54
N LEU A 518 -6.31 -34.42 0.98
CA LEU A 518 -6.43 -35.35 -0.14
C LEU A 518 -7.63 -36.29 0.07
N LYS A 519 -8.65 -36.17 -0.78
CA LYS A 519 -9.64 -37.23 -0.94
C LYS A 519 -8.91 -38.42 -1.56
N VAL A 520 -8.69 -39.47 -0.76
CA VAL A 520 -8.14 -40.74 -1.24
C VAL A 520 -9.17 -41.35 -2.19
N GLY A 521 -8.95 -41.20 -3.50
CA GLY A 521 -9.67 -41.92 -4.53
C GLY A 521 -9.19 -43.37 -4.59
N SER A 522 -10.14 -44.30 -4.59
CA SER A 522 -9.93 -45.74 -4.73
C SER A 522 -9.17 -46.07 -6.02
N PHE A 523 -7.90 -46.47 -5.90
CA PHE A 523 -7.15 -47.13 -6.97
C PHE A 523 -7.15 -48.63 -6.70
N ARG A 524 -7.89 -49.38 -7.51
CA ARG A 524 -7.92 -50.84 -7.49
C ARG A 524 -6.77 -51.36 -8.36
N TRP A 525 -5.73 -51.88 -7.71
CA TRP A 525 -4.62 -52.55 -8.39
C TRP A 525 -4.84 -54.07 -8.39
N PHE A 526 -4.83 -54.66 -9.58
CA PHE A 526 -4.67 -56.11 -9.78
C PHE A 526 -3.19 -56.47 -9.59
N TRP A 527 -2.92 -57.52 -8.80
CA TRP A 527 -1.57 -58.08 -8.62
C TRP A 527 -1.51 -59.47 -9.29
N THR A 528 -0.61 -59.63 -10.26
CA THR A 528 -0.04 -60.93 -10.65
C THR A 528 1.40 -60.96 -10.13
N GLY A 529 1.71 -62.03 -9.38
CA GLY A 529 2.87 -62.06 -8.49
C GLY A 529 4.21 -62.38 -9.15
N ARG A 530 5.29 -61.99 -8.45
CA ARG A 530 6.40 -62.84 -7.95
C ARG A 530 7.53 -61.93 -7.45
N GLY A 531 8.04 -62.22 -6.24
CA GLY A 531 9.48 -62.08 -5.95
C GLY A 531 9.97 -60.98 -4.99
N VAL A 532 10.17 -61.37 -3.73
CA VAL A 532 11.29 -61.05 -2.82
C VAL A 532 11.48 -59.61 -2.28
N GLY A 533 10.73 -59.35 -1.20
CA GLY A 533 10.99 -58.63 0.07
C GLY A 533 12.18 -57.68 0.33
N TRP A 534 11.86 -56.54 0.97
CA TRP A 534 12.46 -56.03 2.22
C TRP A 534 11.36 -55.39 3.10
N LYS A 535 11.35 -55.67 4.41
CA LYS A 535 10.33 -55.23 5.38
C LYS A 535 10.60 -53.80 5.88
N VAL A 536 9.59 -52.94 5.84
CA VAL A 536 9.42 -51.77 6.74
C VAL A 536 8.11 -51.98 7.49
N ALA A 537 8.16 -51.91 8.82
CA ALA A 537 7.01 -52.12 9.69
C ALA A 537 6.14 -50.86 9.79
N ASP A 538 4.84 -51.02 9.57
CA ASP A 538 3.79 -50.02 9.74
C ASP A 538 3.50 -49.73 11.23
N ILE A 539 3.24 -48.45 11.55
CA ILE A 539 2.59 -48.00 12.78
C ILE A 539 1.40 -47.10 12.35
N PRO A 540 0.19 -47.30 12.91
CA PRO A 540 -1.04 -46.72 12.36
C PRO A 540 -1.19 -45.24 12.70
N VAL A 541 -1.51 -44.42 11.68
CA VAL A 541 -1.93 -43.02 11.86
C VAL A 541 -3.45 -42.97 11.98
N ALA A 542 -3.94 -42.73 13.18
CA ALA A 542 -5.35 -42.44 13.45
C ALA A 542 -5.68 -41.00 13.00
N ILE A 543 -6.56 -40.88 12.01
CA ILE A 543 -7.10 -39.61 11.52
C ILE A 543 -8.20 -39.13 12.49
N VAL A 544 -7.94 -38.08 13.26
CA VAL A 544 -8.97 -37.38 14.05
C VAL A 544 -9.51 -36.20 13.22
N ALA A 545 -10.81 -36.25 12.96
CA ALA A 545 -11.58 -35.22 12.27
C ALA A 545 -11.55 -33.88 13.06
N LEU A 546 -11.13 -32.79 12.41
CA LEU A 546 -11.24 -31.43 12.94
C LEU A 546 -12.62 -30.90 12.59
N ARG A 547 -13.47 -30.69 13.61
CA ARG A 547 -14.72 -29.95 13.49
C ARG A 547 -14.42 -28.46 13.31
N ARG A 548 -15.04 -27.86 12.28
CA ARG A 548 -15.05 -26.41 11.98
C ARG A 548 -15.52 -25.58 13.20
N PRO A 549 -14.89 -24.43 13.51
CA PRO A 549 -15.47 -23.43 14.41
C PRO A 549 -16.48 -22.53 13.66
N PRO A 550 -17.46 -21.92 14.34
CA PRO A 550 -18.50 -21.11 13.70
C PRO A 550 -17.98 -19.74 13.24
N PRO A 551 -18.63 -19.08 12.26
CA PRO A 551 -18.15 -17.83 11.67
C PRO A 551 -18.25 -16.65 12.66
N PHE A 552 -17.12 -16.01 12.91
CA PHE A 552 -17.05 -14.73 13.63
C PHE A 552 -17.58 -13.60 12.74
N VAL A 553 -18.67 -12.97 13.18
CA VAL A 553 -19.27 -11.79 12.55
C VAL A 553 -18.39 -10.57 12.84
N ALA A 554 -17.70 -10.06 11.82
CA ALA A 554 -16.94 -8.82 11.92
C ALA A 554 -17.86 -7.60 11.69
N ILE A 555 -18.20 -6.88 12.76
CA ILE A 555 -18.83 -5.55 12.65
C ILE A 555 -17.71 -4.51 12.54
N MET A 556 -17.48 -3.99 11.33
CA MET A 556 -16.59 -2.85 11.10
C MET A 556 -17.27 -1.53 11.53
N ALA A 557 -16.62 -0.80 12.42
CA ALA A 557 -16.91 0.60 12.69
C ALA A 557 -15.84 1.47 12.03
N VAL A 558 -16.17 2.11 10.91
CA VAL A 558 -15.42 3.25 10.35
C VAL A 558 -16.42 4.35 10.02
N GLY A 559 -16.38 5.43 10.80
CA GLY A 559 -17.19 6.62 10.59
C GLY A 559 -16.74 7.36 9.34
N LYS A 560 -17.66 7.50 8.37
CA LYS A 560 -17.50 8.40 7.23
C LYS A 560 -17.71 9.84 7.69
N ASN A 561 -16.68 10.68 7.58
CA ASN A 561 -16.83 12.14 7.59
C ASN A 561 -17.59 12.55 6.32
N LYS A 562 -18.85 12.96 6.46
CA LYS A 562 -19.69 13.44 5.36
C LYS A 562 -19.62 14.96 5.30
N ARG A 563 -18.86 15.51 4.33
CA ARG A 563 -18.95 16.91 3.91
C ARG A 563 -20.39 17.24 3.45
N LEU A 564 -20.80 18.47 3.75
CA LEU A 564 -22.09 19.08 3.44
C LEU A 564 -22.32 19.15 1.92
N SER A 565 -23.49 18.70 1.45
CA SER A 565 -24.07 19.14 0.19
C SER A 565 -25.50 19.62 0.42
N LYS A 566 -25.81 20.78 -0.17
CA LYS A 566 -27.14 21.39 -0.24
C LYS A 566 -28.07 20.49 -1.07
N GLY A 567 -29.30 20.26 -0.61
CA GLY A 567 -30.36 19.61 -1.37
C GLY A 567 -31.48 19.03 -0.49
N LYS A 568 -32.66 19.67 -0.51
CA LYS A 568 -33.86 19.35 0.28
C LYS A 568 -34.45 17.97 -0.07
N LYS A 569 -34.61 17.11 0.94
CA LYS A 569 -35.85 16.37 1.30
C LYS A 569 -35.61 15.52 2.56
N GLY A 570 -36.22 15.93 3.69
CA GLY A 570 -36.62 15.05 4.81
C GLY A 570 -35.61 14.14 5.53
N LEU A 571 -34.31 14.44 5.61
CA LEU A 571 -33.37 13.62 6.41
C LEU A 571 -33.23 14.13 7.85
N LYS A 572 -33.50 13.25 8.84
CA LYS A 572 -33.26 13.47 10.29
C LYS A 572 -31.88 14.13 10.50
N LYS A 573 -31.81 15.17 11.36
CA LYS A 573 -30.56 15.88 11.74
C LYS A 573 -29.44 14.86 11.98
N LYS A 574 -28.33 14.98 11.23
CA LYS A 574 -27.13 14.17 11.45
C LYS A 574 -26.49 14.58 12.78
N THR A 575 -26.77 13.83 13.84
CA THR A 575 -26.10 13.96 15.13
C THR A 575 -24.70 13.35 15.06
N ASP A 576 -23.71 13.97 15.71
CA ASP A 576 -22.37 13.42 15.85
C ASP A 576 -22.43 11.99 16.43
N THR A 577 -21.73 11.07 15.77
CA THR A 577 -21.64 9.67 16.17
C THR A 577 -20.86 9.48 17.45
N PHE A 578 -19.91 10.38 17.80
CA PHE A 578 -19.17 10.29 19.06
C PHE A 578 -20.01 10.73 20.26
N ALA A 579 -20.95 11.66 20.08
CA ALA A 579 -21.89 12.07 21.13
C ALA A 579 -22.83 10.93 21.60
N LYS A 580 -22.95 9.85 20.81
CA LYS A 580 -23.76 8.66 21.14
C LYS A 580 -22.96 7.54 21.80
N LYS A 581 -21.69 7.79 22.15
CA LYS A 581 -20.80 6.78 22.72
C LYS A 581 -20.49 7.08 24.17
N ASP A 582 -20.30 6.01 24.94
CA ASP A 582 -19.85 6.07 26.33
C ASP A 582 -18.44 5.51 26.44
N TRP A 583 -17.71 6.08 27.40
CA TRP A 583 -16.33 5.71 27.73
C TRP A 583 -16.30 4.71 28.88
N TYR A 584 -15.53 3.65 28.67
CA TYR A 584 -15.25 2.60 29.64
C TYR A 584 -13.74 2.51 29.90
N ASN A 585 -13.36 2.22 31.14
CA ASN A 585 -11.98 2.00 31.55
C ASN A 585 -11.64 0.52 31.43
N VAL A 586 -10.48 0.19 30.88
CA VAL A 586 -9.98 -1.18 30.77
C VAL A 586 -9.08 -1.47 31.97
N LYS A 587 -9.45 -2.46 32.77
CA LYS A 587 -8.73 -2.86 33.99
C LYS A 587 -7.97 -4.16 33.76
N ALA A 588 -6.66 -4.15 34.00
CA ALA A 588 -5.82 -5.34 34.04
C ALA A 588 -6.04 -6.14 35.34
N PRO A 589 -5.82 -7.47 35.30
CA PRO A 589 -5.87 -8.32 36.49
C PRO A 589 -4.73 -7.99 37.45
N GLY A 590 -4.90 -8.33 38.73
CA GLY A 590 -3.96 -8.00 39.82
C GLY A 590 -2.59 -8.68 39.73
N THR A 591 -2.34 -9.50 38.69
CA THR A 591 -1.01 -10.03 38.37
C THR A 591 -0.06 -8.97 37.80
N PHE A 592 -0.58 -7.84 37.31
CA PHE A 592 0.19 -6.71 36.79
C PHE A 592 0.18 -5.53 37.76
N GLN A 593 1.27 -4.76 37.79
CA GLN A 593 1.40 -3.63 38.71
C GLN A 593 0.46 -2.47 38.35
N ILE A 594 0.36 -2.12 37.07
CA ILE A 594 -0.58 -1.10 36.58
C ILE A 594 -1.89 -1.78 36.23
N ARG A 595 -2.94 -1.44 36.99
CA ARG A 595 -4.29 -1.94 36.75
C ARG A 595 -5.04 -1.13 35.70
N ASP A 596 -4.73 0.15 35.52
CA ASP A 596 -5.39 1.01 34.53
C ASP A 596 -4.65 0.97 33.19
N VAL A 597 -5.22 0.25 32.24
CA VAL A 597 -4.59 -0.01 30.93
C VAL A 597 -4.93 1.08 29.91
N GLY A 598 -6.15 1.61 29.96
CA GLY A 598 -6.62 2.59 29.01
C GLY A 598 -8.14 2.74 28.98
N LYS A 599 -8.64 3.42 27.95
CA LYS A 599 -10.08 3.68 27.75
C LYS A 599 -10.57 3.13 26.42
N THR A 600 -11.80 2.63 26.40
CA THR A 600 -12.49 2.17 25.20
C THR A 600 -13.86 2.83 25.09
N LEU A 601 -14.26 3.15 23.87
CA LEU A 601 -15.58 3.72 23.57
C LEU A 601 -16.48 2.67 22.94
N VAL A 602 -17.76 2.69 23.31
CA VAL A 602 -18.82 1.87 22.75
C VAL A 602 -20.09 2.70 22.59
N ASN A 603 -20.98 2.29 21.70
CA ASN A 603 -22.29 2.95 21.56
C ASN A 603 -23.09 2.79 22.85
N ARG A 604 -23.83 3.83 23.24
CA ARG A 604 -24.79 3.78 24.34
C ARG A 604 -25.79 2.64 24.15
N THR A 605 -26.10 1.95 25.24
CA THR A 605 -27.16 0.94 25.27
C THR A 605 -28.46 1.56 24.78
N THR A 606 -29.01 1.02 23.70
CA THR A 606 -30.25 1.52 23.07
C THR A 606 -31.09 0.34 22.59
N GLY A 607 -32.34 0.28 23.07
CA GLY A 607 -33.27 -0.81 22.73
C GLY A 607 -32.70 -2.19 23.06
N LEU A 608 -32.64 -3.07 22.05
CA LEU A 608 -32.20 -4.47 22.17
C LEU A 608 -30.66 -4.65 22.09
N LYS A 609 -29.88 -3.58 21.92
CA LYS A 609 -28.42 -3.66 21.80
C LYS A 609 -27.74 -3.12 23.06
N ASN A 610 -27.22 -4.03 23.87
CA ASN A 610 -26.48 -3.72 25.07
C ASN A 610 -25.01 -3.37 24.78
N ALA A 611 -24.51 -2.31 25.40
CA ALA A 611 -23.10 -1.92 25.34
C ALA A 611 -22.18 -3.01 25.91
N ASN A 612 -22.60 -3.69 26.98
CA ASN A 612 -21.79 -4.70 27.67
C ASN A 612 -21.48 -5.91 26.76
N ASP A 613 -22.46 -6.39 26.00
CA ASP A 613 -22.27 -7.53 25.08
C ASP A 613 -21.31 -7.19 23.93
N SER A 614 -21.25 -5.91 23.55
CA SER A 614 -20.32 -5.42 22.53
C SER A 614 -18.90 -5.19 23.07
N LEU A 615 -18.72 -5.13 24.40
CA LEU A 615 -17.44 -4.96 25.08
C LEU A 615 -16.82 -6.30 25.46
N LYS A 616 -17.63 -7.27 25.90
CA LYS A 616 -17.18 -8.63 26.21
C LYS A 616 -16.56 -9.28 24.98
N GLY A 617 -15.47 -10.02 25.17
CA GLY A 617 -14.72 -10.68 24.11
C GLY A 617 -13.75 -9.79 23.32
N ARG A 618 -13.70 -8.47 23.56
CA ARG A 618 -12.65 -7.61 22.98
C ARG A 618 -11.30 -7.98 23.56
N ILE A 619 -10.27 -7.96 22.72
CA ILE A 619 -8.89 -8.24 23.11
C ILE A 619 -8.06 -6.96 22.97
N PHE A 620 -7.42 -6.55 24.05
CA PHE A 620 -6.49 -5.44 24.10
C PHE A 620 -5.07 -5.98 24.09
N GLU A 621 -4.20 -5.40 23.26
CA GLU A 621 -2.79 -5.75 23.19
C GLU A 621 -1.97 -4.58 23.74
N VAL A 622 -1.19 -4.85 24.78
CA VAL A 622 -0.48 -3.83 25.57
C VAL A 622 0.96 -4.29 25.77
N SER A 623 1.90 -3.35 25.79
CA SER A 623 3.29 -3.67 26.15
C SER A 623 3.36 -4.11 27.61
N LEU A 624 4.21 -5.09 27.92
CA LEU A 624 4.46 -5.49 29.30
C LEU A 624 5.16 -4.36 30.08
N ALA A 625 5.96 -3.51 29.41
CA ALA A 625 6.55 -2.33 30.02
C ALA A 625 5.48 -1.37 30.56
N ASP A 626 4.41 -1.14 29.79
CA ASP A 626 3.31 -0.27 30.21
C ASP A 626 2.49 -0.86 31.37
N LEU A 627 2.55 -2.19 31.58
CA LEU A 627 1.85 -2.88 32.67
C LEU A 627 2.71 -2.99 33.95
N GLN A 628 4.04 -2.93 33.83
CA GLN A 628 5.00 -3.18 34.92
C GLN A 628 5.94 -2.01 35.22
N LYS A 629 5.85 -0.90 34.47
CA LYS A 629 6.77 0.26 34.52
C LYS A 629 8.25 -0.11 34.38
N ASP A 630 8.53 -1.16 33.62
CA ASP A 630 9.88 -1.66 33.38
C ASP A 630 10.15 -1.77 31.87
N GLU A 631 11.06 -0.93 31.38
CA GLU A 631 11.41 -0.81 29.96
C GLU A 631 12.15 -2.04 29.41
N ASP A 632 12.79 -2.85 30.27
CA ASP A 632 13.52 -4.05 29.84
C ASP A 632 12.59 -5.08 29.17
N HIS A 633 11.29 -4.97 29.42
CA HIS A 633 10.26 -5.87 28.90
C HIS A 633 9.38 -5.24 27.80
N ALA A 634 9.76 -4.08 27.24
CA ALA A 634 8.97 -3.37 26.23
C ALA A 634 8.66 -4.17 24.96
N PHE A 635 9.51 -5.15 24.62
CA PHE A 635 9.31 -5.99 23.42
C PHE A 635 8.26 -7.09 23.58
N ARG A 636 7.65 -7.23 24.76
CA ARG A 636 6.66 -8.27 25.06
C ARG A 636 5.28 -7.66 25.05
N LYS A 637 4.39 -8.21 24.23
CA LYS A 637 3.01 -7.76 24.09
C LYS A 637 2.10 -8.76 24.78
N VAL A 638 1.33 -8.28 25.75
CA VAL A 638 0.33 -9.07 26.48
C VAL A 638 -1.04 -8.81 25.86
N LYS A 639 -1.80 -9.88 25.66
CA LYS A 639 -3.19 -9.84 25.18
C LYS A 639 -4.12 -10.07 26.35
N LEU A 640 -4.97 -9.08 26.62
CA LEU A 640 -5.97 -9.08 27.67
C LEU A 640 -7.36 -9.11 27.05
N ARG A 641 -8.17 -10.11 27.36
CA ARG A 641 -9.55 -10.23 26.87
C ARG A 641 -10.53 -9.72 27.93
N VAL A 642 -11.51 -8.92 27.53
CA VAL A 642 -12.61 -8.51 28.42
C VAL A 642 -13.54 -9.69 28.63
N ASP A 643 -13.63 -10.16 29.87
CA ASP A 643 -14.54 -11.26 30.23
C ASP A 643 -15.84 -10.71 30.83
N GLU A 644 -15.77 -9.66 31.68
CA GLU A 644 -16.92 -9.04 32.32
C GLU A 644 -16.83 -7.50 32.34
N VAL A 645 -17.98 -6.83 32.42
CA VAL A 645 -18.07 -5.36 32.53
C VAL A 645 -18.88 -5.01 33.76
N GLN A 646 -18.28 -4.25 34.68
CA GLN A 646 -18.93 -3.74 35.88
C GLN A 646 -19.00 -2.21 35.82
N GLY A 647 -20.22 -1.68 35.76
CA GLY A 647 -20.42 -0.24 35.59
C GLY A 647 -19.69 0.28 34.35
N LYS A 648 -18.67 1.12 34.54
CA LYS A 648 -17.79 1.64 33.47
C LYS A 648 -16.42 0.96 33.39
N ASN A 649 -16.18 -0.09 34.18
CA ASN A 649 -14.91 -0.82 34.21
C ASN A 649 -15.04 -2.15 33.45
N CYS A 650 -14.14 -2.39 32.51
CA CYS A 650 -14.00 -3.66 31.79
C CYS A 650 -12.93 -4.50 32.50
N LEU A 651 -13.34 -5.62 33.10
CA LEU A 651 -12.44 -6.57 33.76
C LEU A 651 -11.85 -7.51 32.71
N THR A 652 -10.52 -7.62 32.69
CA THR A 652 -9.80 -8.37 31.67
C THR A 652 -9.04 -9.55 32.24
N ASN A 653 -8.94 -10.61 31.46
CA ASN A 653 -8.19 -11.81 31.78
C ASN A 653 -7.07 -12.03 30.76
N PHE A 654 -6.03 -12.77 31.17
CA PHE A 654 -4.90 -13.11 30.31
C PHE A 654 -5.37 -14.01 29.15
N HIS A 655 -5.13 -13.57 27.91
CA HIS A 655 -5.51 -14.30 26.70
C HIS A 655 -4.31 -14.79 25.89
N GLY A 656 -3.16 -14.13 25.98
CA GLY A 656 -1.96 -14.56 25.29
C GLY A 656 -0.81 -13.59 25.42
N LEU A 657 0.33 -14.00 24.86
CA LEU A 657 1.57 -13.24 24.86
C LEU A 657 2.23 -13.36 23.48
N ASP A 658 2.79 -12.27 22.98
CA ASP A 658 3.51 -12.23 21.70
C ASP A 658 4.73 -11.32 21.80
N PHE A 659 5.65 -11.45 20.86
CA PHE A 659 6.81 -10.56 20.74
C PHE A 659 6.52 -9.41 19.76
N THR A 660 7.20 -8.28 19.94
CA THR A 660 7.31 -7.25 18.90
C THR A 660 8.15 -7.75 17.73
N SER A 661 7.84 -7.26 16.53
CA SER A 661 8.46 -7.76 15.30
C SER A 661 9.94 -7.35 15.16
N ASP A 662 10.26 -6.15 15.65
CA ASP A 662 11.59 -5.56 15.77
C ASP A 662 12.50 -6.42 16.65
N LYS A 663 12.08 -6.79 17.87
CA LYS A 663 12.87 -7.65 18.74
C LYS A 663 13.13 -9.00 18.10
N LEU A 664 12.11 -9.66 17.55
CA LEU A 664 12.27 -10.97 16.89
C LEU A 664 13.29 -10.88 15.74
N ARG A 665 13.19 -9.85 14.89
CA ARG A 665 14.13 -9.61 13.78
C ARG A 665 15.55 -9.29 14.28
N SER A 666 15.69 -8.59 15.41
CA SER A 666 17.00 -8.26 15.99
C SER A 666 17.75 -9.46 16.57
N LEU A 667 17.01 -10.46 17.06
CA LEU A 667 17.55 -11.69 17.65
C LEU A 667 18.06 -12.67 16.57
N VAL A 668 17.35 -12.75 15.45
CA VAL A 668 17.69 -13.65 14.34
C VAL A 668 18.84 -13.07 13.51
N ARG A 669 20.07 -13.38 13.94
CA ARG A 669 21.31 -13.01 13.23
C ARG A 669 21.96 -14.20 12.51
N LYS A 670 22.78 -13.92 11.49
CA LYS A 670 23.62 -14.93 10.81
C LYS A 670 24.69 -15.50 11.78
N TRP A 671 25.24 -16.67 11.45
CA TRP A 671 26.37 -17.34 12.16
C TRP A 671 26.07 -17.99 13.51
N GLN A 672 24.80 -18.21 13.84
CA GLN A 672 24.34 -18.94 15.02
C GLN A 672 23.21 -19.91 14.63
N THR A 673 22.97 -20.95 15.42
CA THR A 673 21.82 -21.85 15.23
C THR A 673 20.59 -21.29 15.94
N LEU A 674 19.44 -21.32 15.25
CA LEU A 674 18.13 -21.02 15.81
C LEU A 674 17.47 -22.34 16.25
N ILE A 675 16.98 -22.38 17.50
CA ILE A 675 16.30 -23.54 18.07
C ILE A 675 14.90 -23.12 18.51
N GLU A 676 13.87 -23.74 17.93
CA GLU A 676 12.47 -23.56 18.31
C GLU A 676 11.90 -24.82 18.95
N ALA A 677 11.03 -24.63 19.93
CA ALA A 677 10.21 -25.68 20.53
C ALA A 677 8.79 -25.15 20.78
N ASN A 678 7.80 -26.04 20.68
CA ASN A 678 6.42 -25.73 21.00
C ASN A 678 5.78 -26.86 21.78
N VAL A 679 4.82 -26.52 22.64
CA VAL A 679 4.09 -27.51 23.44
C VAL A 679 2.66 -27.05 23.68
N VAL A 680 1.74 -28.00 23.73
CA VAL A 680 0.34 -27.78 24.16
C VAL A 680 0.18 -28.36 25.54
N VAL A 681 -0.22 -27.53 26.51
CA VAL A 681 -0.34 -27.89 27.92
C VAL A 681 -1.68 -27.41 28.47
N LYS A 682 -2.27 -28.21 29.35
CA LYS A 682 -3.48 -27.86 30.10
C LYS A 682 -3.05 -27.40 31.50
N THR A 683 -3.49 -26.22 31.94
CA THR A 683 -3.25 -25.70 33.30
C THR A 683 -4.18 -26.38 34.32
N THR A 684 -3.98 -26.12 35.61
CA THR A 684 -4.87 -26.61 36.68
C THR A 684 -6.31 -26.12 36.52
N ASP A 685 -6.50 -24.88 36.05
CA ASP A 685 -7.83 -24.27 35.88
C ASP A 685 -8.44 -24.60 34.50
N ASP A 686 -8.02 -25.70 33.88
CA ASP A 686 -8.56 -26.20 32.61
C ASP A 686 -8.36 -25.32 31.35
N TYR A 687 -7.46 -24.34 31.40
CA TYR A 687 -7.03 -23.62 30.19
C TYR A 687 -6.06 -24.46 29.36
N LEU A 688 -6.37 -24.63 28.07
CA LEU A 688 -5.49 -25.28 27.12
C LEU A 688 -4.65 -24.22 26.41
N LEU A 689 -3.35 -24.21 26.65
CA LEU A 689 -2.39 -23.23 26.13
C LEU A 689 -1.42 -23.88 25.16
N ARG A 690 -0.97 -23.11 24.16
CA ARG A 690 0.18 -23.45 23.32
C ARG A 690 1.32 -22.47 23.55
N LEU A 691 2.42 -22.97 24.10
CA LEU A 691 3.65 -22.23 24.37
C LEU A 691 4.62 -22.42 23.21
N PHE A 692 5.29 -21.34 22.80
CA PHE A 692 6.38 -21.35 21.83
C PHE A 692 7.61 -20.75 22.48
N ALA A 693 8.72 -21.49 22.48
CA ALA A 693 10.00 -21.03 22.97
C ALA A 693 11.02 -20.95 21.83
N ILE A 694 11.89 -19.95 21.91
CA ILE A 694 12.99 -19.71 20.98
C ILE A 694 14.29 -19.57 21.76
N ALA A 695 15.37 -20.10 21.21
CA ALA A 695 16.71 -19.99 21.76
C ALA A 695 17.75 -19.91 20.65
N PHE A 696 18.88 -19.27 20.95
CA PHE A 696 20.02 -19.16 20.04
C PHE A 696 21.28 -19.71 20.70
N THR A 697 22.20 -20.26 19.92
CA THR A 697 23.50 -20.72 20.43
C THR A 697 24.40 -19.54 20.81
N LYS A 698 25.00 -19.59 22.00
CA LYS A 698 25.90 -18.55 22.53
C LYS A 698 27.33 -18.78 22.07
N ARG A 699 27.97 -17.72 21.57
CA ARG A 699 29.39 -17.76 21.21
C ARG A 699 30.24 -17.84 22.49
N ARG A 700 31.25 -18.72 22.51
CA ARG A 700 32.17 -18.83 23.64
C ARG A 700 33.21 -17.69 23.58
N PRO A 701 33.68 -17.13 24.72
CA PRO A 701 34.63 -16.02 24.73
C PRO A 701 35.90 -16.28 23.90
N ASN A 702 36.46 -17.49 23.97
CA ASN A 702 37.72 -17.85 23.29
C ASN A 702 37.48 -18.55 21.93
N GLN A 703 36.33 -18.34 21.30
CA GLN A 703 35.97 -19.02 20.07
C GLN A 703 36.57 -18.33 18.83
N ILE A 704 37.56 -18.99 18.22
CA ILE A 704 38.23 -18.55 16.98
C ILE A 704 37.26 -18.58 15.79
N LYS A 705 36.47 -19.65 15.66
CA LYS A 705 35.48 -19.78 14.57
C LYS A 705 34.44 -18.67 14.64
N LYS A 706 34.19 -18.02 13.49
CA LYS A 706 33.14 -17.01 13.33
C LYS A 706 31.73 -17.57 13.55
N THR A 707 31.54 -18.85 13.26
CA THR A 707 30.24 -19.54 13.36
C THR A 707 30.12 -20.35 14.64
N THR A 708 28.93 -20.30 15.23
CA THR A 708 28.55 -21.07 16.41
C THR A 708 27.36 -21.94 16.05
N TYR A 709 27.62 -23.11 15.47
CA TYR A 709 26.56 -24.04 15.08
C TYR A 709 26.53 -25.25 16.01
N ALA A 710 25.33 -25.58 16.50
CA ALA A 710 25.09 -26.81 17.24
C ALA A 710 24.85 -27.97 16.27
N ALA A 711 25.32 -29.17 16.62
CA ALA A 711 25.06 -30.36 15.81
C ALA A 711 23.57 -30.74 15.86
N SER A 712 23.07 -31.38 14.80
CA SER A 712 21.65 -31.77 14.71
C SER A 712 21.18 -32.65 15.88
N SER A 713 22.05 -33.51 16.42
CA SER A 713 21.76 -34.32 17.62
C SER A 713 21.58 -33.45 18.87
N GLN A 714 22.44 -32.45 19.07
CA GLN A 714 22.35 -31.49 20.17
C GLN A 714 21.07 -30.65 20.07
N ILE A 715 20.68 -30.21 18.87
CA ILE A 715 19.44 -29.46 18.64
C ILE A 715 18.22 -30.30 19.07
N ARG A 716 18.16 -31.59 18.72
CA ARG A 716 17.06 -32.49 19.12
C ARG A 716 16.99 -32.66 20.64
N LEU A 717 18.14 -32.84 21.30
CA LEU A 717 18.21 -32.95 22.76
C LEU A 717 17.76 -31.67 23.46
N ILE A 718 18.18 -30.50 22.97
CA ILE A 718 17.76 -29.20 23.49
C ILE A 718 16.25 -29.02 23.34
N ARG A 719 15.69 -29.33 22.16
CA ARG A 719 14.23 -29.26 21.94
C ARG A 719 13.45 -30.17 22.88
N LYS A 720 13.94 -31.38 23.13
CA LYS A 720 13.31 -32.32 24.08
C LYS A 720 13.26 -31.72 25.49
N LYS A 721 14.39 -31.17 25.98
CA LYS A 721 14.45 -30.50 27.29
C LYS A 721 13.56 -29.25 27.36
N MET A 722 13.51 -28.44 26.30
CA MET A 722 12.63 -27.27 26.23
C MET A 722 11.16 -27.67 26.39
N VAL A 723 10.71 -28.71 25.69
CA VAL A 723 9.33 -29.21 25.78
C VAL A 723 9.04 -29.74 27.18
N GLU A 724 9.95 -30.52 27.76
CA GLU A 724 9.80 -31.10 29.10
C GLU A 724 9.62 -30.02 30.19
N ILE A 725 10.49 -29.00 30.18
CA ILE A 725 10.43 -27.89 31.16
C ILE A 725 9.17 -27.07 30.97
N MET A 726 8.83 -26.69 29.73
CA MET A 726 7.59 -25.95 29.47
C MET A 726 6.34 -26.75 29.88
N THR A 727 6.35 -28.07 29.72
CA THR A 727 5.23 -28.94 30.15
C THR A 727 5.10 -28.92 31.66
N ARG A 728 6.19 -29.19 32.38
CA ARG A 728 6.22 -29.28 33.84
C ARG A 728 5.83 -27.96 34.52
N GLU A 729 6.34 -26.84 34.02
CA GLU A 729 6.07 -25.52 34.60
C GLU A 729 4.65 -25.03 34.34
N ALA A 730 4.04 -25.42 33.21
CA ALA A 730 2.71 -24.97 32.83
C ALA A 730 1.58 -25.89 33.32
N SER A 731 1.82 -27.20 33.50
CA SER A 731 0.80 -28.13 33.99
C SER A 731 0.56 -28.03 35.50
N SER A 732 1.57 -27.57 36.24
CA SER A 732 1.54 -27.45 37.71
C SER A 732 0.91 -26.16 38.23
N CYS A 733 0.64 -25.19 37.34
CA CYS A 733 0.21 -23.85 37.73
C CYS A 733 -1.17 -23.48 37.19
N SER A 734 -1.84 -22.58 37.91
CA SER A 734 -3.01 -21.84 37.44
C SER A 734 -2.63 -20.84 36.34
N LEU A 735 -3.60 -20.32 35.59
CA LEU A 735 -3.31 -19.33 34.54
C LEU A 735 -2.65 -18.06 35.12
N ALA A 736 -3.08 -17.65 36.32
CA ALA A 736 -2.53 -16.50 37.02
C ALA A 736 -1.08 -16.74 37.46
N GLN A 737 -0.79 -17.90 38.05
CA GLN A 737 0.56 -18.30 38.47
C GLN A 737 1.49 -18.44 37.26
N LEU A 738 1.01 -19.01 36.16
CA LEU A 738 1.78 -19.11 34.92
C LEU A 738 2.10 -17.72 34.36
N THR A 739 1.17 -16.77 34.42
CA THR A 739 1.41 -15.38 34.02
C THR A 739 2.50 -14.73 34.87
N GLN A 740 2.47 -14.94 36.19
CA GLN A 740 3.52 -14.48 37.10
C GLN A 740 4.90 -15.10 36.80
N LYS A 741 4.96 -16.34 36.31
CA LYS A 741 6.22 -16.96 35.85
C LYS A 741 6.69 -16.43 34.49
N LEU A 742 5.75 -16.04 33.63
CA LEU A 742 6.04 -15.51 32.29
C LEU A 742 6.64 -14.10 32.35
N ILE A 743 6.16 -13.24 33.26
CA ILE A 743 6.59 -11.83 33.40
C ILE A 743 8.13 -11.72 33.57
N PRO A 744 8.75 -12.31 34.61
CA PRO A 744 10.21 -12.24 34.84
C PRO A 744 11.01 -13.31 34.09
N GLU A 745 10.41 -14.01 33.12
CA GLU A 745 11.05 -15.03 32.28
C GLU A 745 11.61 -16.26 33.01
N VAL A 746 10.99 -16.73 34.10
CA VAL A 746 11.50 -17.88 34.89
C VAL A 746 11.76 -19.12 34.02
N ILE A 747 10.80 -19.42 33.13
CA ILE A 747 10.87 -20.57 32.20
C ILE A 747 12.07 -20.46 31.26
N GLY A 748 12.38 -19.25 30.79
CA GLY A 748 13.52 -19.01 29.89
C GLY A 748 14.86 -19.28 30.58
N ARG A 749 15.02 -18.77 31.80
CA ARG A 749 16.23 -18.96 32.61
C ARG A 749 16.45 -20.43 32.99
N GLU A 750 15.38 -21.15 33.29
CA GLU A 750 15.48 -22.58 33.60
C GLU A 750 15.87 -23.43 32.38
N ILE A 751 15.33 -23.11 31.20
CA ILE A 751 15.76 -23.73 29.94
C ILE A 751 17.25 -23.44 29.71
N GLU A 752 17.72 -22.21 29.90
CA GLU A 752 19.14 -21.87 29.73
C GLU A 752 20.04 -22.70 30.67
N LYS A 753 19.70 -22.77 31.97
CA LYS A 753 20.45 -23.52 32.98
C LYS A 753 20.51 -25.02 32.68
N SER A 754 19.38 -25.62 32.30
CA SER A 754 19.28 -27.07 32.04
C SER A 754 19.94 -27.53 30.73
N THR A 755 20.10 -26.60 29.77
CA THR A 755 20.68 -26.87 28.45
C THR A 755 22.17 -26.52 28.36
N GLN A 756 22.70 -25.77 29.34
CA GLN A 756 24.11 -25.37 29.43
C GLN A 756 25.09 -26.56 29.31
N GLY A 757 24.74 -27.73 29.89
CA GLY A 757 25.53 -28.95 29.79
C GLY A 757 25.54 -29.62 28.40
N ILE A 758 24.63 -29.26 27.51
CA ILE A 758 24.60 -29.75 26.11
C ILE A 758 25.31 -28.73 25.20
N TYR A 759 24.82 -27.50 25.22
CA TYR A 759 25.37 -26.40 24.43
C TYR A 759 24.97 -25.06 25.08
N PRO A 760 25.88 -24.08 25.21
CA PRO A 760 25.52 -22.79 25.80
C PRO A 760 24.54 -22.03 24.91
N LEU A 761 23.42 -21.58 25.48
CA LEU A 761 22.39 -20.80 24.79
C LEU A 761 22.42 -19.33 25.23
N GLN A 762 21.79 -18.47 24.43
CA GLN A 762 21.54 -17.06 24.71
C GLN A 762 20.14 -16.68 24.21
N ASN A 763 19.57 -15.62 24.79
CA ASN A 763 18.26 -15.08 24.40
C ASN A 763 17.16 -16.16 24.36
N VAL A 764 17.06 -16.92 25.46
CA VAL A 764 16.07 -17.99 25.62
C VAL A 764 14.77 -17.39 26.13
N HIS A 765 13.75 -17.34 25.28
CA HIS A 765 12.47 -16.73 25.63
C HIS A 765 11.27 -17.58 25.23
N VAL A 766 10.19 -17.46 25.99
CA VAL A 766 8.85 -17.86 25.54
C VAL A 766 8.33 -16.78 24.59
N ARG A 767 8.50 -16.99 23.29
CA ARG A 767 8.18 -15.98 22.26
C ARG A 767 6.68 -15.73 22.10
N LYS A 768 5.87 -16.75 22.36
CA LYS A 768 4.43 -16.70 22.09
C LYS A 768 3.66 -17.67 22.97
N VAL A 769 2.52 -17.22 23.47
CA VAL A 769 1.54 -18.03 24.20
C VAL A 769 0.18 -17.82 23.54
N LYS A 770 -0.47 -18.92 23.15
CA LYS A 770 -1.83 -18.91 22.59
C LYS A 770 -2.79 -19.67 23.49
N LEU A 771 -3.92 -19.06 23.83
CA LEU A 771 -5.08 -19.76 24.38
C LEU A 771 -5.77 -20.56 23.26
N LEU A 772 -5.87 -21.88 23.40
CA LEU A 772 -6.59 -22.75 22.46
C LEU A 772 -8.02 -23.01 22.93
N LYS A 773 -8.19 -23.31 24.22
CA LYS A 773 -9.49 -23.60 24.83
C LYS A 773 -9.53 -22.97 26.22
N ALA A 774 -10.61 -22.27 26.51
CA ALA A 774 -10.92 -21.76 27.84
C ALA A 774 -11.94 -22.70 28.52
N PRO A 775 -11.90 -22.83 29.86
CA PRO A 775 -12.96 -23.47 30.63
C PRO A 775 -14.26 -22.65 30.55
N LYS A 776 -15.34 -23.19 31.14
CA LYS A 776 -16.59 -22.45 31.29
C LYS A 776 -16.32 -21.17 32.10
N PHE A 777 -16.94 -20.07 31.71
CA PHE A 777 -16.77 -18.79 32.39
C PHE A 777 -17.21 -18.90 33.86
N ASP A 778 -16.32 -18.51 34.77
CA ASP A 778 -16.56 -18.44 36.20
C ASP A 778 -16.31 -17.00 36.67
N LEU A 779 -17.38 -16.36 37.14
CA LEU A 779 -17.34 -14.98 37.62
C LEU A 779 -16.54 -14.87 38.92
N GLY A 780 -16.62 -15.86 39.82
CA GLY A 780 -15.91 -15.83 41.10
C GLY A 780 -14.39 -15.83 40.91
N ALA A 781 -13.90 -16.70 40.02
CA ALA A 781 -12.49 -16.74 39.65
C ALA A 781 -11.99 -15.41 39.04
N LEU A 782 -12.80 -14.76 38.20
CA LEU A 782 -12.45 -13.46 37.62
C LEU A 782 -12.41 -12.34 38.67
N LEU A 783 -13.41 -12.27 39.57
CA LEU A 783 -13.45 -11.26 40.62
C LEU A 783 -12.29 -11.41 41.61
N GLY A 784 -11.88 -12.65 41.91
CA GLY A 784 -10.69 -12.94 42.70
C GLY A 784 -9.40 -12.38 42.08
N LEU A 785 -9.27 -12.39 40.73
CA LEU A 785 -8.12 -11.79 40.04
C LEU A 785 -8.10 -10.26 40.12
N HIS A 786 -9.26 -9.63 40.30
CA HIS A 786 -9.39 -8.18 40.41
C HIS A 786 -9.50 -7.68 41.87
N GLY A 787 -9.46 -8.58 42.85
CA GLY A 787 -9.41 -8.26 44.27
C GLY A 787 -10.75 -7.78 44.86
N GLU A 788 -11.87 -8.04 44.19
CA GLU A 788 -13.20 -7.56 44.62
C GLU A 788 -14.00 -8.60 45.42
N SER A 789 -13.37 -9.68 45.88
CA SER A 789 -14.07 -10.76 46.59
C SER A 789 -14.15 -10.59 48.12
N SER A 790 -13.91 -9.40 48.68
CA SER A 790 -14.03 -9.17 50.14
C SER A 790 -14.14 -7.68 50.51
N GLN A 791 -15.28 -7.03 50.27
CA GLN A 791 -15.80 -5.96 51.11
C GLN A 791 -17.27 -5.66 50.76
N ASP A 792 -18.10 -5.59 51.80
CA ASP A 792 -19.52 -5.19 51.84
C ASP A 792 -20.58 -6.25 51.47
N ASP A 793 -20.61 -7.33 52.25
CA ASP A 793 -21.81 -8.12 52.49
C ASP A 793 -22.73 -7.38 53.48
N SER A 794 -23.46 -6.37 52.99
CA SER A 794 -24.66 -5.84 53.67
C SER A 794 -25.57 -5.09 52.69
N GLY A 795 -26.69 -5.71 52.31
CA GLY A 795 -27.65 -5.08 51.38
C GLY A 795 -28.92 -5.88 51.10
N GLN A 796 -29.84 -5.87 52.07
CA GLN A 796 -31.29 -6.15 52.03
C GLN A 796 -31.90 -7.10 50.98
N LYS A 797 -32.48 -8.21 51.48
CA LYS A 797 -33.58 -8.94 50.81
C LYS A 797 -34.78 -8.01 50.59
N VAL A 798 -35.27 -7.94 49.36
CA VAL A 798 -36.62 -7.42 49.06
C VAL A 798 -37.36 -8.48 48.24
N GLU A 799 -38.33 -9.12 48.86
CA GLU A 799 -39.38 -9.89 48.17
C GLU A 799 -40.30 -8.92 47.41
N ARG A 800 -40.71 -9.29 46.19
CA ARG A 800 -41.93 -8.75 45.57
C ARG A 800 -42.68 -9.82 44.79
N GLU A 801 -43.89 -10.09 45.27
CA GLU A 801 -44.96 -10.86 44.62
C GLU A 801 -45.34 -10.25 43.27
N PHE A 802 -45.67 -11.10 42.30
CA PHE A 802 -46.24 -10.71 41.01
C PHE A 802 -47.68 -11.26 40.93
N LYS A 803 -48.67 -10.36 40.93
CA LYS A 803 -50.07 -10.68 40.62
C LYS A 803 -50.35 -10.36 39.16
N GLU A 804 -50.85 -11.36 38.44
CA GLU A 804 -51.30 -11.30 37.06
C GLU A 804 -52.63 -10.56 36.96
N GLN A 805 -52.75 -9.59 36.04
CA GLN A 805 -54.04 -9.04 35.62
C GLN A 805 -54.15 -9.16 34.10
N VAL A 806 -54.94 -10.14 33.68
CA VAL A 806 -55.49 -10.27 32.33
C VAL A 806 -56.58 -9.21 32.18
N LEU A 807 -56.52 -8.41 31.11
CA LEU A 807 -57.62 -7.54 30.70
C LEU A 807 -58.22 -8.10 29.41
N GLU A 808 -59.41 -8.67 29.53
CA GLU A 808 -60.33 -8.91 28.43
C GLU A 808 -60.90 -7.57 27.91
N ASN A 809 -60.89 -7.43 26.58
CA ASN A 809 -61.75 -6.63 25.69
C ASN A 809 -62.24 -5.23 26.16
N VAL A 810 -61.82 -4.17 25.44
CA VAL A 810 -62.59 -3.48 24.36
C VAL A 810 -61.60 -2.73 23.47
#